data_AF-A0A7X7M7X1-F1
#
_entry.id   AF-A0A7X7M7X1-F1
#
_cell.length_a   1.000
_cell.length_b   1.000
_cell.length_c   1.000
_cell.angle_alpha   90.00
_cell.angle_beta   90.00
_cell.angle_gamma   90.00
#
_symmetry.space_group_name_H-M   'P 1'
#
loop_
_entity.id
_entity.type
_entity.pdbx_description
1 polymer ?
#
loop_
_entity_poly.entity_id
_entity_poly.type
_entity_poly.pdbx_seq_one_letter_code
_entity_poly.pdbx_strand_id
1 'polypeptide(L)'
;MIIKDDVLQRILPRVERPAQYAGGEYQATACDWQAADVKMCFAFPDTYEIGMSHLGLRLIYEAVNNHSPHLCERCFMPLDDMAAELQRHHLPLFSLESRHALTDFDVVGFTLQYELSYTNVLAMLELADIPLLAAKRGADQPLVIAGGPCAFNPEPIADFLDLVVVGEGEEVTLELLDLIAEAKRGRWDKTELLRRAAGLAGVYAPALYQPLYAADGRFAGLSPHPGVPQRIKKRVLADLDAAPFPERPLLPTIKPVHDRIMLELMRGCTHGCRFCQAGMIYRPLREKSAPTLMRQAASQVAASGYDEIALLSLSSADYSDIMPLMEDLLAAHGGCGVSLSLPSLRVDALSVGMAARTQEVRKSGLTLAPEAGSQRLRDIINKGVREEDIFAAAAAAFSQGYTSIKLYFMIGLPFERDEDILEIAALCRRVLQLAKEHKPAEVKKRVRISLSASSFVPKPHTPFQWLGQNSVAELRRKQQLLREAIKPLRAVSLHYHDAEASMLEAAFARGDRRLAAVLLEARQRGCHLDGWSEHFDLTAWREAFAAAGLSAAEYAERSFAEDEILPWQHLDCGIDATWLRRELHRAQAGELTPDCRGNACSACGVCGGADGWQCSYAKARPLAVPASRQSLPGSGDEPSRWRCRLAVTGTMAWLSHLDLRGSLEKALRRSGLPLAYSQGFNPHLLISWGPAHPVGLSSDSEYVDLTFAADPDHDWPDKLRAALPPGLALLETRPITLQERALMAAINQAQYELDFGQADAEILDQAIAVFLAAKSWPVMRRGSRGPKEVDIRPAVLDMRREQSRVCYEARWEESAAPRPAEMAGILLPGAAYQAWRRGMAIVERGIAREP
;
A
#
# COMPACT_ATOMS: atom_id res chain seq x y z
N MET A 1 -0.08 1.01 -28.19
CA MET A 1 -0.39 -0.43 -28.32
C MET A 1 -1.22 -0.89 -27.12
N ILE A 2 -2.41 -1.45 -27.36
CA ILE A 2 -3.26 -2.04 -26.30
C ILE A 2 -2.96 -3.54 -26.21
N ILE A 3 -2.66 -4.03 -25.01
CA ILE A 3 -2.52 -5.48 -24.76
C ILE A 3 -3.90 -6.14 -24.80
N LYS A 4 -4.09 -7.04 -25.76
CA LYS A 4 -5.36 -7.73 -25.97
C LYS A 4 -5.64 -8.76 -24.87
N ASP A 5 -6.92 -8.97 -24.56
CA ASP A 5 -7.38 -9.94 -23.56
C ASP A 5 -6.87 -11.36 -23.83
N ASP A 6 -6.85 -11.81 -25.08
CA ASP A 6 -6.44 -13.15 -25.47
C ASP A 6 -4.95 -13.41 -25.18
N VAL A 7 -4.11 -12.38 -25.26
CA VAL A 7 -2.69 -12.46 -24.89
C VAL A 7 -2.55 -12.52 -23.37
N LEU A 8 -3.25 -11.64 -22.65
CA LEU A 8 -3.18 -11.60 -21.19
C LEU A 8 -3.68 -12.90 -20.56
N GLN A 9 -4.74 -13.50 -21.11
CA GLN A 9 -5.26 -14.80 -20.69
C GLN A 9 -4.26 -15.95 -20.85
N ARG A 10 -3.24 -15.83 -21.70
CA ARG A 10 -2.16 -16.83 -21.84
C ARG A 10 -1.09 -16.69 -20.77
N ILE A 11 -0.87 -15.47 -20.30
CA ILE A 11 0.20 -15.11 -19.37
C ILE A 11 -0.27 -15.29 -17.93
N LEU A 12 -1.45 -14.79 -17.59
CA LEU A 12 -1.96 -14.78 -16.22
C LEU A 12 -2.01 -16.16 -15.53
N PRO A 13 -2.34 -17.28 -16.20
CA PRO A 13 -2.29 -18.61 -15.58
C PRO A 13 -0.88 -19.06 -15.14
N ARG A 14 0.18 -18.40 -15.63
CA ARG A 14 1.59 -18.78 -15.40
C ARG A 14 2.27 -17.96 -14.32
N VAL A 15 1.61 -16.92 -13.81
CA VAL A 15 2.11 -16.05 -12.74
C VAL A 15 1.43 -16.38 -11.41
N GLU A 16 2.10 -16.15 -10.30
CA GLU A 16 1.68 -16.50 -8.95
C GLU A 16 0.49 -15.67 -8.47
N ARG A 17 0.42 -14.38 -8.87
CA ARG A 17 -0.61 -13.42 -8.44
C ARG A 17 -1.27 -12.70 -9.62
N PRO A 18 -2.03 -13.40 -10.47
CA PRO A 18 -2.56 -12.84 -11.71
C PRO A 18 -3.51 -11.65 -11.53
N ALA A 19 -4.25 -11.62 -10.43
CA ALA A 19 -5.20 -10.55 -10.16
C ALA A 19 -4.54 -9.15 -10.02
N GLN A 20 -3.22 -9.07 -9.75
CA GLN A 20 -2.51 -7.79 -9.66
C GLN A 20 -2.41 -7.10 -11.03
N TYR A 21 -2.60 -7.85 -12.11
CA TYR A 21 -2.40 -7.39 -13.48
C TYR A 21 -3.68 -7.42 -14.32
N ALA A 22 -4.80 -7.91 -13.76
CA ALA A 22 -6.04 -8.15 -14.51
C ALA A 22 -6.85 -6.88 -14.79
N GLY A 23 -6.82 -5.91 -13.86
CA GLY A 23 -7.62 -4.68 -13.90
C GLY A 23 -9.10 -4.89 -13.55
N GLY A 24 -9.95 -3.96 -13.99
CA GLY A 24 -11.41 -4.02 -13.79
C GLY A 24 -11.89 -3.72 -12.37
N GLU A 25 -11.16 -2.88 -11.65
CA GLU A 25 -11.53 -2.44 -10.30
C GLU A 25 -12.85 -1.67 -10.28
N TYR A 26 -13.62 -1.86 -9.22
CA TYR A 26 -14.87 -1.12 -9.04
C TYR A 26 -14.59 0.36 -8.77
N GLN A 27 -15.33 1.25 -9.42
CA GLN A 27 -15.10 2.70 -9.42
C GLN A 27 -13.78 3.14 -10.08
N ALA A 28 -13.11 2.27 -10.84
CA ALA A 28 -12.11 2.75 -11.79
C ALA A 28 -12.79 3.68 -12.81
N THR A 29 -12.16 4.82 -13.07
CA THR A 29 -12.73 5.86 -13.93
C THR A 29 -12.67 5.40 -15.38
N ALA A 30 -13.83 5.28 -16.03
CA ALA A 30 -13.90 5.04 -17.46
C ALA A 30 -13.72 6.38 -18.20
N CYS A 31 -12.48 6.85 -18.30
CA CYS A 31 -12.15 8.04 -19.07
C CYS A 31 -11.98 7.68 -20.56
N ASP A 32 -12.50 8.53 -21.45
CA ASP A 32 -12.27 8.38 -22.88
C ASP A 32 -10.83 8.78 -23.21
N TRP A 33 -10.01 7.76 -23.46
CA TRP A 33 -8.61 7.91 -23.84
C TRP A 33 -8.40 8.89 -25.01
N GLN A 34 -9.32 8.92 -25.99
CA GLN A 34 -9.19 9.80 -27.15
C GLN A 34 -9.55 11.24 -26.84
N ALA A 35 -10.47 11.47 -25.90
CA ALA A 35 -10.90 12.82 -25.50
C ALA A 35 -9.89 13.54 -24.59
N ALA A 36 -8.99 12.80 -23.92
CA ALA A 36 -8.05 13.38 -22.97
C ALA A 36 -6.94 14.21 -23.63
N ASP A 37 -6.76 15.46 -23.17
CA ASP A 37 -5.73 16.39 -23.67
C ASP A 37 -4.31 15.86 -23.42
N VAL A 38 -4.10 15.31 -22.22
CA VAL A 38 -2.84 14.71 -21.77
C VAL A 38 -3.15 13.39 -21.08
N LYS A 39 -2.31 12.39 -21.36
CA LYS A 39 -2.41 11.03 -20.80
C LYS A 39 -1.24 10.81 -19.87
N MET A 40 -1.53 10.59 -18.59
CA MET A 40 -0.55 10.29 -17.57
C MET A 40 -0.73 8.85 -17.07
N CYS A 41 0.37 8.09 -16.98
CA CYS A 41 0.42 6.88 -16.19
C CYS A 41 1.12 7.19 -14.87
N PHE A 42 0.39 7.15 -13.74
CA PHE A 42 0.97 7.31 -12.41
C PHE A 42 1.38 5.95 -11.85
N ALA A 43 2.65 5.62 -12.05
CA ALA A 43 3.28 4.40 -11.63
C ALA A 43 3.69 4.42 -10.15
N PHE A 44 3.48 3.31 -9.45
CA PHE A 44 4.02 3.08 -8.12
C PHE A 44 5.21 2.12 -8.22
N PRO A 45 6.42 2.50 -7.75
CA PRO A 45 7.63 1.70 -7.90
C PRO A 45 7.71 0.56 -6.88
N ASP A 46 6.62 -0.19 -6.72
CA ASP A 46 6.47 -1.37 -5.87
C ASP A 46 5.22 -2.16 -6.33
N THR A 47 4.99 -3.31 -5.70
CA THR A 47 3.85 -4.18 -6.00
C THR A 47 2.49 -3.51 -5.79
N TYR A 48 1.47 -4.02 -6.47
CA TYR A 48 0.09 -3.52 -6.41
C TYR A 48 -0.46 -3.38 -4.98
N GLU A 49 -0.22 -4.38 -4.12
CA GLU A 49 -0.76 -4.40 -2.74
C GLU A 49 -0.20 -3.26 -1.87
N ILE A 50 1.07 -2.90 -2.10
CA ILE A 50 1.74 -1.78 -1.45
C ILE A 50 1.24 -0.47 -2.03
N GLY A 51 1.25 -0.33 -3.35
CA GLY A 51 0.84 0.90 -4.03
C GLY A 51 -0.63 1.27 -3.77
N MET A 52 -1.54 0.30 -3.75
CA MET A 52 -2.96 0.55 -3.44
C MET A 52 -3.20 0.97 -1.99
N SER A 53 -2.25 0.73 -1.09
CA SER A 53 -2.30 1.21 0.30
C SER A 53 -1.83 2.66 0.45
N HIS A 54 -1.35 3.30 -0.62
CA HIS A 54 -0.80 4.65 -0.58
C HIS A 54 -1.86 5.72 -0.89
N LEU A 55 -2.15 6.59 0.09
CA LEU A 55 -3.13 7.66 -0.07
C LEU A 55 -2.75 8.66 -1.17
N GLY A 56 -1.47 9.03 -1.29
CA GLY A 56 -1.03 10.00 -2.31
C GLY A 56 -1.28 9.52 -3.74
N LEU A 57 -1.24 8.20 -3.99
CA LEU A 57 -1.59 7.62 -5.30
C LEU A 57 -3.06 7.90 -5.62
N ARG A 58 -3.93 7.71 -4.63
CA ARG A 58 -5.38 7.94 -4.75
C ARG A 58 -5.72 9.42 -4.90
N LEU A 59 -5.03 10.31 -4.19
CA LEU A 59 -5.25 11.76 -4.27
C LEU A 59 -4.89 12.31 -5.66
N ILE A 60 -3.75 11.90 -6.23
CA ILE A 60 -3.36 12.34 -7.58
C ILE A 60 -4.28 11.72 -8.64
N TYR A 61 -4.62 10.44 -8.51
CA TYR A 61 -5.58 9.79 -9.39
C TYR A 61 -6.95 10.51 -9.38
N GLU A 62 -7.45 10.87 -8.20
CA GLU A 62 -8.68 11.65 -8.02
C GLU A 62 -8.56 13.04 -8.66
N ALA A 63 -7.51 13.78 -8.34
CA ALA A 63 -7.29 15.14 -8.84
C ALA A 63 -7.27 15.17 -10.38
N VAL A 64 -6.53 14.26 -11.01
CA VAL A 64 -6.41 14.27 -12.48
C VAL A 64 -7.72 13.83 -13.14
N ASN A 65 -8.30 12.69 -12.74
CA ASN A 65 -9.44 12.13 -13.47
C ASN A 65 -10.78 12.84 -13.20
N ASN A 66 -10.95 13.46 -12.03
CA ASN A 66 -12.23 14.08 -11.65
C ASN A 66 -12.20 15.61 -11.62
N HIS A 67 -11.01 16.23 -11.72
CA HIS A 67 -10.87 17.70 -11.66
C HIS A 67 -10.09 18.29 -12.84
N SER A 68 -9.89 17.55 -13.93
CA SER A 68 -9.19 18.06 -15.13
C SER A 68 -9.70 17.38 -16.42
N PRO A 69 -9.38 17.92 -17.62
CA PRO A 69 -9.65 17.26 -18.90
C PRO A 69 -8.59 16.20 -19.27
N HIS A 70 -7.70 15.85 -18.34
CA HIS A 70 -6.63 14.89 -18.54
C HIS A 70 -7.03 13.50 -18.05
N LEU A 71 -6.23 12.50 -18.44
CA LEU A 71 -6.38 11.11 -18.03
C LEU A 71 -5.24 10.71 -17.11
N CYS A 72 -5.55 10.02 -16.02
CA CYS A 72 -4.58 9.32 -15.18
C CYS A 72 -4.93 7.83 -15.07
N GLU A 73 -3.98 6.98 -15.44
CA GLU A 73 -4.04 5.53 -15.24
C GLU A 73 -2.89 5.06 -14.35
N ARG A 74 -2.97 3.85 -13.81
CA ARG A 74 -1.98 3.33 -12.84
C ARG A 74 -1.16 2.20 -13.43
N CYS A 75 0.06 2.07 -12.92
CA CYS A 75 0.94 0.93 -13.17
C CYS A 75 1.73 0.61 -11.89
N PHE A 76 2.12 -0.64 -11.72
CA PHE A 76 2.82 -1.12 -10.54
C PHE A 76 4.01 -1.98 -10.98
N MET A 77 5.04 -2.08 -10.14
CA MET A 77 6.18 -2.96 -10.42
C MET A 77 5.71 -4.42 -10.46
N PRO A 78 5.88 -5.14 -11.57
CA PRO A 78 5.56 -6.56 -11.63
C PRO A 78 6.56 -7.39 -10.82
N LEU A 79 6.09 -8.53 -10.33
CA LEU A 79 6.96 -9.58 -9.78
C LEU A 79 7.76 -10.26 -10.91
N ASP A 80 8.86 -10.93 -10.56
CA ASP A 80 9.81 -11.56 -11.48
C ASP A 80 9.14 -12.51 -12.49
N ASP A 81 8.12 -13.25 -12.06
CA ASP A 81 7.37 -14.19 -12.89
C ASP A 81 6.56 -13.49 -13.99
N MET A 82 5.89 -12.39 -13.66
CA MET A 82 5.18 -11.56 -14.63
C MET A 82 6.15 -10.81 -15.54
N ALA A 83 7.23 -10.25 -14.98
CA ALA A 83 8.27 -9.60 -15.78
C ALA A 83 8.88 -10.56 -16.81
N ALA A 84 9.15 -11.81 -16.41
CA ALA A 84 9.65 -12.85 -17.31
C ALA A 84 8.65 -13.20 -18.42
N GLU A 85 7.35 -13.30 -18.13
CA GLU A 85 6.35 -13.57 -19.16
C GLU A 85 6.16 -12.38 -20.12
N LEU A 86 6.23 -11.13 -19.62
CA LEU A 86 6.23 -9.93 -20.48
C LEU A 86 7.39 -9.97 -21.47
N GLN A 87 8.61 -10.22 -20.98
CA GLN A 87 9.81 -10.34 -21.81
C GLN A 87 9.72 -11.50 -22.80
N ARG A 88 9.29 -12.69 -22.35
CA ARG A 88 9.12 -13.88 -23.20
C ARG A 88 8.17 -13.63 -24.36
N HIS A 89 7.12 -12.85 -24.12
CA HIS A 89 6.09 -12.52 -25.10
C HIS A 89 6.35 -11.20 -25.86
N HIS A 90 7.47 -10.52 -25.60
CA HIS A 90 7.82 -9.21 -26.16
C HIS A 90 6.70 -8.18 -25.96
N LEU A 91 6.14 -8.15 -24.75
CA LEU A 91 5.11 -7.18 -24.36
C LEU A 91 5.75 -6.13 -23.46
N PRO A 92 5.51 -4.84 -23.74
CA PRO A 92 5.95 -3.78 -22.85
C PRO A 92 5.10 -3.77 -21.59
N LEU A 93 5.61 -3.14 -20.55
CA LEU A 93 4.84 -2.78 -19.38
C LEU A 93 3.67 -1.88 -19.78
N PHE A 94 2.50 -2.12 -19.18
CA PHE A 94 1.23 -1.49 -19.55
C PHE A 94 0.44 -1.01 -18.33
N SER A 95 -0.54 -0.13 -18.56
CA SER A 95 -1.43 0.40 -17.52
C SER A 95 -2.53 -0.57 -17.07
N LEU A 96 -2.97 -0.46 -15.83
CA LEU A 96 -3.94 -1.40 -15.25
C LEU A 96 -5.35 -1.23 -15.83
N GLU A 97 -5.76 0.00 -16.12
CA GLU A 97 -7.12 0.35 -16.54
C GLU A 97 -7.38 -0.02 -18.00
N SER A 98 -6.57 0.52 -18.93
CA SER A 98 -6.80 0.35 -20.37
C SER A 98 -5.80 -0.56 -21.05
N ARG A 99 -4.71 -0.94 -20.37
CA ARG A 99 -3.64 -1.80 -20.90
C ARG A 99 -2.92 -1.20 -22.10
N HIS A 100 -2.88 0.13 -22.18
CA HIS A 100 -1.96 0.82 -23.07
C HIS A 100 -0.53 0.63 -22.57
N ALA A 101 0.40 0.48 -23.51
CA ALA A 101 1.82 0.47 -23.21
C ALA A 101 2.21 1.81 -22.58
N LEU A 102 3.18 1.80 -21.64
CA LEU A 102 3.61 3.04 -20.98
C LEU A 102 4.16 4.10 -21.96
N THR A 103 4.67 3.69 -23.12
CA THR A 103 5.10 4.57 -24.22
C THR A 103 3.95 5.29 -24.93
N ASP A 104 2.70 4.85 -24.76
CA ASP A 104 1.52 5.52 -25.35
C ASP A 104 1.07 6.75 -24.56
N PHE A 105 1.61 6.94 -23.36
CA PHE A 105 1.30 8.08 -22.48
C PHE A 105 2.19 9.28 -22.82
N ASP A 106 1.70 10.48 -22.50
CA ASP A 106 2.51 11.70 -22.57
C ASP A 106 3.46 11.80 -21.36
N VAL A 107 3.04 11.24 -20.22
CA VAL A 107 3.74 11.31 -18.94
C VAL A 107 3.71 9.97 -18.24
N VAL A 108 4.86 9.52 -17.72
CA VAL A 108 4.95 8.46 -16.71
C VAL A 108 5.43 9.08 -15.41
N GLY A 109 4.55 9.14 -14.41
CA GLY A 109 4.85 9.70 -13.10
C GLY A 109 5.17 8.64 -12.06
N PHE A 110 6.11 8.91 -11.17
CA PHE A 110 6.45 8.04 -10.05
C PHE A 110 6.30 8.75 -8.69
N THR A 111 5.97 7.98 -7.66
CA THR A 111 6.05 8.46 -6.27
C THR A 111 7.18 7.74 -5.53
N LEU A 112 8.18 8.50 -5.10
CA LEU A 112 9.41 8.00 -4.49
C LEU A 112 9.27 8.00 -2.95
N GLN A 113 8.91 6.84 -2.41
CA GLN A 113 8.64 6.68 -0.97
C GLN A 113 9.88 6.32 -0.15
N TYR A 114 10.79 5.53 -0.72
CA TYR A 114 12.03 5.09 -0.09
C TYR A 114 13.11 4.83 -1.17
N GLU A 115 14.38 4.92 -0.80
CA GLU A 115 15.50 4.96 -1.75
C GLU A 115 15.72 3.64 -2.50
N LEU A 116 15.50 2.50 -1.85
CA LEU A 116 15.64 1.19 -2.51
C LEU A 116 14.62 0.95 -3.63
N SER A 117 13.58 1.79 -3.75
CA SER A 117 12.63 1.73 -4.87
C SER A 117 13.19 2.33 -6.17
N TYR A 118 14.36 2.97 -6.15
CA TYR A 118 14.93 3.61 -7.34
C TYR A 118 15.24 2.60 -8.45
N THR A 119 15.70 1.39 -8.08
CA THR A 119 15.91 0.31 -9.06
C THR A 119 14.60 -0.18 -9.68
N ASN A 120 13.48 -0.12 -8.95
CA ASN A 120 12.15 -0.42 -9.50
C ASN A 120 11.73 0.61 -10.55
N VAL A 121 12.02 1.89 -10.35
CA VAL A 121 11.78 2.92 -11.38
C VAL A 121 12.52 2.54 -12.67
N LEU A 122 13.81 2.22 -12.57
CA LEU A 122 14.62 1.82 -13.73
C LEU A 122 14.10 0.53 -14.38
N ALA A 123 13.74 -0.48 -13.59
CA ALA A 123 13.21 -1.75 -14.09
C ALA A 123 11.86 -1.55 -14.82
N MET A 124 10.98 -0.69 -14.30
CA MET A 124 9.71 -0.36 -14.95
C MET A 124 9.92 0.40 -16.26
N LEU A 125 10.87 1.35 -16.31
CA LEU A 125 11.22 2.05 -17.56
C LEU A 125 11.79 1.08 -18.61
N GLU A 126 12.66 0.16 -18.20
CA GLU A 126 13.23 -0.87 -19.09
C GLU A 126 12.15 -1.82 -19.62
N LEU A 127 11.27 -2.34 -18.75
CA LEU A 127 10.15 -3.19 -19.17
C LEU A 127 9.15 -2.45 -20.07
N ALA A 128 9.07 -1.13 -19.97
CA ALA A 128 8.22 -0.29 -20.80
C ALA A 128 8.86 0.10 -22.15
N ASP A 129 10.10 -0.32 -22.43
CA ASP A 129 10.89 0.16 -23.58
C ASP A 129 11.12 1.70 -23.58
N ILE A 130 11.12 2.33 -22.40
CA ILE A 130 11.42 3.76 -22.24
C ILE A 130 12.92 3.93 -21.95
N PRO A 131 13.65 4.79 -22.70
CA PRO A 131 15.05 5.05 -22.41
C PRO A 131 15.28 5.50 -20.97
N LEU A 132 16.17 4.80 -20.25
CA LEU A 132 16.44 5.07 -18.83
C LEU A 132 16.88 6.51 -18.59
N LEU A 133 17.87 6.98 -19.35
CA LEU A 133 18.42 8.32 -19.20
C LEU A 133 17.51 9.38 -19.84
N ALA A 134 17.19 10.44 -19.10
CA ALA A 134 16.37 11.55 -19.56
C ALA A 134 16.90 12.23 -20.82
N ALA A 135 18.23 12.30 -20.94
CA ALA A 135 18.91 12.85 -22.10
C ALA A 135 18.73 12.02 -23.39
N LYS A 136 18.33 10.75 -23.27
CA LYS A 136 18.08 9.84 -24.41
C LYS A 136 16.60 9.78 -24.82
N ARG A 137 15.70 10.45 -24.10
CA ARG A 137 14.27 10.51 -24.44
C ARG A 137 13.97 11.67 -25.39
N GLY A 138 13.53 11.31 -26.61
CA GLY A 138 13.06 12.24 -27.65
C GLY A 138 11.66 12.79 -27.38
N ALA A 139 11.10 13.49 -28.37
CA ALA A 139 9.74 14.07 -28.28
C ALA A 139 8.61 13.03 -28.46
N ASP A 140 8.96 11.83 -28.94
CA ASP A 140 8.10 10.67 -29.12
C ASP A 140 8.02 9.77 -27.88
N GLN A 141 8.78 10.10 -26.83
CA GLN A 141 8.84 9.35 -25.58
C GLN A 141 8.10 10.11 -24.47
N PRO A 142 7.49 9.40 -23.50
CA PRO A 142 6.86 10.05 -22.37
C PRO A 142 7.87 10.84 -21.54
N LEU A 143 7.42 11.94 -20.94
CA LEU A 143 8.16 12.59 -19.87
C LEU A 143 8.09 11.72 -18.61
N VAL A 144 9.24 11.48 -17.99
CA VAL A 144 9.31 10.78 -16.70
C VAL A 144 9.34 11.82 -15.60
N ILE A 145 8.30 11.85 -14.77
CA ILE A 145 8.20 12.77 -13.64
C ILE A 145 8.24 12.01 -12.32
N ALA A 146 8.70 12.63 -11.23
CA ALA A 146 8.66 12.02 -9.91
C ALA A 146 8.26 12.99 -8.81
N GLY A 147 7.71 12.48 -7.71
CA GLY A 147 7.45 13.24 -6.49
C GLY A 147 7.55 12.36 -5.25
N GLY A 148 6.97 12.80 -4.13
CA GLY A 148 6.99 12.07 -2.86
C GLY A 148 8.16 12.44 -1.93
N PRO A 149 8.26 11.81 -0.75
CA PRO A 149 9.24 12.21 0.28
C PRO A 149 10.71 12.20 -0.17
N CYS A 150 11.09 11.24 -1.00
CA CYS A 150 12.46 11.15 -1.52
C CYS A 150 12.78 12.24 -2.55
N ALA A 151 11.78 12.93 -3.12
CA ALA A 151 11.99 14.07 -4.02
C ALA A 151 12.65 15.28 -3.32
N PHE A 152 12.79 15.24 -1.99
CA PHE A 152 13.57 16.21 -1.22
C PHE A 152 15.09 15.94 -1.24
N ASN A 153 15.55 14.85 -1.89
CA ASN A 153 16.90 14.76 -2.45
C ASN A 153 16.86 13.91 -3.73
N PRO A 154 16.52 14.48 -4.89
CA PRO A 154 16.37 13.74 -6.13
C PRO A 154 17.70 13.52 -6.85
N GLU A 155 18.79 14.16 -6.41
CA GLU A 155 20.09 14.13 -7.09
C GLU A 155 20.58 12.72 -7.44
N PRO A 156 20.50 11.71 -6.55
CA PRO A 156 20.95 10.36 -6.86
C PRO A 156 20.23 9.69 -8.05
N ILE A 157 18.98 10.09 -8.35
CA ILE A 157 18.17 9.53 -9.44
C ILE A 157 17.90 10.57 -10.55
N ALA A 158 18.50 11.75 -10.45
CA ALA A 158 18.16 12.91 -11.28
C ALA A 158 18.35 12.69 -12.79
N ASP A 159 19.36 11.91 -13.20
CA ASP A 159 19.64 11.64 -14.62
C ASP A 159 18.56 10.79 -15.31
N PHE A 160 17.67 10.16 -14.54
CA PHE A 160 16.57 9.34 -15.05
C PHE A 160 15.25 10.11 -15.13
N LEU A 161 15.19 11.35 -14.62
CA LEU A 161 13.95 12.12 -14.46
C LEU A 161 13.97 13.38 -15.33
N ASP A 162 12.84 13.67 -15.98
CA ASP A 162 12.66 14.92 -16.73
C ASP A 162 12.25 16.06 -15.80
N LEU A 163 11.32 15.79 -14.87
CA LEU A 163 10.83 16.75 -13.88
C LEU A 163 10.63 16.09 -12.52
N VAL A 164 10.77 16.88 -11.45
CA VAL A 164 10.55 16.47 -10.07
C VAL A 164 9.61 17.47 -9.40
N VAL A 165 8.53 16.96 -8.81
CA VAL A 165 7.57 17.73 -8.01
C VAL A 165 7.96 17.62 -6.53
N VAL A 166 8.30 18.76 -5.93
CA VAL A 166 8.72 18.87 -4.54
C VAL A 166 7.58 19.46 -3.72
N GLY A 167 7.10 18.70 -2.72
CA GLY A 167 5.97 19.08 -1.87
C GLY A 167 4.67 18.39 -2.26
N GLU A 168 3.57 19.12 -2.15
CA GLU A 168 2.21 18.59 -2.32
C GLU A 168 1.79 18.68 -3.80
N GLY A 169 1.31 17.56 -4.35
CA GLY A 169 1.21 17.34 -5.79
C GLY A 169 -0.15 17.63 -6.40
N GLU A 170 -1.20 17.75 -5.59
CA GLU A 170 -2.60 17.75 -6.04
C GLU A 170 -2.91 18.89 -7.02
N GLU A 171 -2.38 20.10 -6.79
CA GLU A 171 -2.57 21.26 -7.67
C GLU A 171 -1.49 21.34 -8.76
N VAL A 172 -0.21 21.23 -8.38
CA VAL A 172 0.92 21.42 -9.30
C VAL A 172 0.98 20.33 -10.37
N THR A 173 0.46 19.13 -10.11
CA THR A 173 0.32 18.10 -11.15
C THR A 173 -0.64 18.58 -12.23
N LEU A 174 -1.77 19.19 -11.88
CA LEU A 174 -2.73 19.71 -12.86
C LEU A 174 -2.11 20.87 -13.66
N GLU A 175 -1.48 21.83 -12.98
CA GLU A 175 -0.76 22.94 -13.63
C GLU A 175 0.31 22.44 -14.61
N LEU A 176 1.01 21.36 -14.26
CA LEU A 176 2.02 20.75 -15.12
C LEU A 176 1.40 20.04 -16.33
N LEU A 177 0.31 19.30 -16.15
CA LEU A 177 -0.39 18.64 -17.25
C LEU A 177 -1.02 19.67 -18.22
N ASP A 178 -1.57 20.77 -17.70
CA ASP A 178 -2.05 21.89 -18.52
C ASP A 178 -0.92 22.49 -19.37
N LEU A 179 0.26 22.70 -18.77
CA LEU A 179 1.44 23.20 -19.47
C LEU A 179 1.91 22.22 -20.56
N ILE A 180 1.84 20.91 -20.31
CA ILE A 180 2.16 19.87 -21.31
C ILE A 180 1.13 19.89 -22.44
N ALA A 181 -0.16 20.09 -22.14
CA ALA A 181 -1.21 20.24 -23.13
C ALA A 181 -0.95 21.45 -24.04
N GLU A 182 -0.53 22.58 -23.45
CA GLU A 182 -0.10 23.78 -24.20
C GLU A 182 1.12 23.50 -25.07
N ALA A 183 2.13 22.82 -24.54
CA ALA A 183 3.34 22.45 -25.28
C ALA A 183 3.03 21.56 -26.49
N LYS A 184 2.13 20.60 -26.35
CA LYS A 184 1.65 19.74 -27.45
C LYS A 184 0.95 20.58 -28.53
N ARG A 185 0.04 21.48 -28.15
CA ARG A 185 -0.67 22.38 -29.09
C ARG A 185 0.29 23.35 -29.78
N GLY A 186 1.23 23.91 -29.04
CA GLY A 186 2.23 24.88 -29.51
C GLY A 186 3.46 24.25 -30.17
N ARG A 187 3.60 22.92 -30.13
CA ARG A 187 4.75 22.14 -30.63
C ARG A 187 6.09 22.64 -30.07
N TRP A 188 6.15 22.88 -28.75
CA TRP A 188 7.39 23.28 -28.09
C TRP A 188 8.39 22.12 -28.12
N ASP A 189 9.68 22.46 -28.19
CA ASP A 189 10.71 21.47 -27.93
C ASP A 189 10.81 21.14 -26.43
N LYS A 190 11.48 20.04 -26.12
CA LYS A 190 11.65 19.56 -24.74
C LYS A 190 12.35 20.59 -23.85
N THR A 191 13.34 21.30 -24.38
CA THR A 191 14.11 22.28 -23.60
C THR A 191 13.25 23.47 -23.20
N GLU A 192 12.42 23.98 -24.10
CA GLU A 192 11.47 25.05 -23.82
C GLU A 192 10.41 24.63 -22.80
N LEU A 193 9.85 23.41 -22.96
CA LEU A 193 8.92 22.86 -21.98
C LEU A 193 9.55 22.76 -20.58
N LEU A 194 10.75 22.20 -20.46
CA LEU A 194 11.45 22.09 -19.17
C LEU A 194 11.71 23.46 -18.53
N ARG A 195 12.09 24.47 -19.33
CA ARG A 195 12.31 25.84 -18.82
C ARG A 195 11.04 26.47 -18.29
N ARG A 196 9.91 26.31 -18.99
CA ARG A 196 8.61 26.82 -18.52
C ARG A 196 8.10 26.06 -17.30
N ALA A 197 8.26 24.74 -17.29
CA ALA A 197 7.90 23.91 -16.16
C ALA A 197 8.70 24.28 -14.90
N ALA A 198 9.99 24.58 -15.03
CA ALA A 198 10.83 25.07 -13.93
C ALA A 198 10.41 26.46 -13.39
N GLY A 199 9.53 27.17 -14.10
CA GLY A 199 8.89 28.40 -13.61
C GLY A 199 7.71 28.14 -12.66
N LEU A 200 7.17 26.92 -12.63
CA LEU A 200 6.10 26.53 -11.70
C LEU A 200 6.68 26.29 -10.29
N ALA A 201 5.97 26.77 -9.28
CA ALA A 201 6.38 26.58 -7.89
C ALA A 201 6.38 25.09 -7.52
N GLY A 202 7.48 24.61 -6.95
CA GLY A 202 7.65 23.20 -6.58
C GLY A 202 8.16 22.29 -7.69
N VAL A 203 8.43 22.80 -8.91
CA VAL A 203 8.94 21.99 -10.02
C VAL A 203 10.44 22.18 -10.18
N TYR A 204 11.17 21.06 -10.16
CA TYR A 204 12.60 20.98 -10.39
C TYR A 204 12.87 20.20 -11.69
N ALA A 205 13.69 20.75 -12.59
CA ALA A 205 14.05 20.12 -13.86
C ALA A 205 15.56 19.81 -13.88
N PRO A 206 16.00 18.57 -13.58
CA PRO A 206 17.42 18.24 -13.41
C PRO A 206 18.35 18.67 -14.54
N ALA A 207 17.88 18.55 -15.79
CA ALA A 207 18.64 18.92 -16.99
C ALA A 207 18.99 20.41 -17.06
N LEU A 208 18.35 21.26 -16.25
CA LEU A 208 18.60 22.71 -16.19
C LEU A 208 19.60 23.09 -15.09
N TYR A 209 20.24 22.11 -14.44
CA TYR A 209 21.21 22.34 -13.36
C TYR A 209 22.45 21.48 -13.59
N GLN A 210 23.61 22.14 -13.66
CA GLN A 210 24.91 21.47 -13.80
C GLN A 210 25.52 21.23 -12.42
N PRO A 211 25.84 19.98 -12.05
CA PRO A 211 26.55 19.71 -10.80
C PRO A 211 28.01 20.16 -10.89
N LEU A 212 28.48 20.80 -9.82
CA LEU A 212 29.85 21.26 -9.65
C LEU A 212 30.54 20.42 -8.59
N TYR A 213 31.80 20.06 -8.85
CA TYR A 213 32.63 19.29 -7.93
C TYR A 213 33.96 20.00 -7.69
N ALA A 214 34.45 19.95 -6.47
CA ALA A 214 35.79 20.39 -6.12
C ALA A 214 36.85 19.40 -6.66
N ALA A 215 38.12 19.81 -6.66
CA ALA A 215 39.23 18.99 -7.16
C ALA A 215 39.40 17.67 -6.40
N ASP A 216 38.96 17.61 -5.14
CA ASP A 216 38.95 16.42 -4.29
C ASP A 216 37.71 15.52 -4.51
N GLY A 217 36.86 15.85 -5.49
CA GLY A 217 35.65 15.10 -5.81
C GLY A 217 34.46 15.38 -4.89
N ARG A 218 34.56 16.33 -3.94
CA ARG A 218 33.40 16.73 -3.13
C ARG A 218 32.41 17.56 -3.94
N PHE A 219 31.12 17.39 -3.65
CA PHE A 219 30.07 18.20 -4.23
C PHE A 219 30.24 19.67 -3.81
N ALA A 220 30.23 20.58 -4.78
CA ALA A 220 30.46 22.01 -4.59
C ALA A 220 29.24 22.87 -4.95
N GLY A 221 28.15 22.29 -5.43
CA GLY A 221 26.88 22.97 -5.69
C GLY A 221 26.27 22.63 -7.05
N LEU A 222 25.14 23.28 -7.35
CA LEU A 222 24.50 23.24 -8.66
C LEU A 222 24.55 24.61 -9.31
N SER A 223 24.92 24.66 -10.58
CA SER A 223 24.83 25.86 -11.41
C SER A 223 23.55 25.81 -12.26
N PRO A 224 22.55 26.68 -12.01
CA PRO A 224 21.33 26.73 -12.81
C PRO A 224 21.60 27.37 -14.18
N HIS A 225 20.89 26.93 -15.20
CA HIS A 225 20.84 27.64 -16.48
C HIS A 225 20.24 29.06 -16.32
N PRO A 226 20.60 30.03 -17.20
CA PRO A 226 20.04 31.38 -17.16
C PRO A 226 18.51 31.38 -17.19
N GLY A 227 17.88 32.17 -16.32
CA GLY A 227 16.42 32.30 -16.21
C GLY A 227 15.74 31.20 -15.39
N VAL A 228 16.49 30.24 -14.85
CA VAL A 228 15.97 29.15 -14.00
C VAL A 228 16.23 29.48 -12.53
N PRO A 229 15.29 29.19 -11.60
CA PRO A 229 15.46 29.50 -10.18
C PRO A 229 16.68 28.82 -9.56
N GLN A 230 17.47 29.56 -8.78
CA GLN A 230 18.61 28.99 -8.03
C GLN A 230 18.14 28.07 -6.89
N ARG A 231 17.01 28.40 -6.26
CA ARG A 231 16.38 27.57 -5.22
C ARG A 231 14.95 27.28 -5.59
N ILE A 232 14.55 26.02 -5.47
CA ILE A 232 13.21 25.52 -5.80
C ILE A 232 12.46 25.37 -4.50
N LYS A 233 11.41 26.15 -4.34
CA LYS A 233 10.59 26.11 -3.13
C LYS A 233 9.47 25.09 -3.29
N LYS A 234 9.29 24.25 -2.28
CA LYS A 234 8.25 23.20 -2.29
C LYS A 234 6.84 23.79 -2.47
N ARG A 235 5.94 23.00 -3.05
CA ARG A 235 4.50 23.27 -3.10
C ARG A 235 3.84 22.92 -1.76
N VAL A 236 2.89 23.76 -1.34
CA VAL A 236 2.08 23.60 -0.13
C VAL A 236 0.64 23.92 -0.50
N LEU A 237 -0.28 22.97 -0.33
CA LEU A 237 -1.70 23.16 -0.57
C LEU A 237 -2.31 24.03 0.53
N ALA A 238 -3.01 25.09 0.13
CA ALA A 238 -3.47 26.12 1.08
C ALA A 238 -4.67 25.68 1.92
N ASP A 239 -5.70 25.15 1.27
CA ASP A 239 -6.95 24.78 1.91
C ASP A 239 -7.21 23.27 1.82
N LEU A 240 -6.87 22.56 2.90
CA LEU A 240 -7.03 21.11 2.97
C LEU A 240 -8.50 20.66 2.99
N ASP A 241 -9.45 21.54 3.32
CA ASP A 241 -10.88 21.24 3.24
C ASP A 241 -11.38 21.24 1.78
N ALA A 242 -10.78 22.06 0.91
CA ALA A 242 -11.11 22.17 -0.51
C ALA A 242 -10.28 21.25 -1.42
N ALA A 243 -9.25 20.59 -0.88
CA ALA A 243 -8.38 19.69 -1.64
C ALA A 243 -9.18 18.56 -2.31
N PRO A 244 -8.85 18.18 -3.57
CA PRO A 244 -9.39 16.98 -4.20
C PRO A 244 -9.23 15.76 -3.30
N PHE A 245 -10.30 15.01 -3.11
CA PHE A 245 -10.32 13.87 -2.20
C PHE A 245 -11.30 12.80 -2.69
N PRO A 246 -10.92 11.50 -2.67
CA PRO A 246 -11.71 10.43 -3.26
C PRO A 246 -12.95 10.13 -2.44
N GLU A 247 -14.04 10.86 -2.71
CA GLU A 247 -15.36 10.61 -2.09
C GLU A 247 -15.93 9.26 -2.52
N ARG A 248 -15.64 8.83 -3.75
CA ARG A 248 -15.94 7.51 -4.31
C ARG A 248 -14.64 6.76 -4.59
N PRO A 249 -14.02 6.18 -3.55
CA PRO A 249 -12.69 5.64 -3.68
C PRO A 249 -12.70 4.39 -4.54
N LEU A 250 -11.78 4.33 -5.48
CA LEU A 250 -11.50 3.13 -6.25
C LEU A 250 -11.25 1.94 -5.31
N LEU A 251 -11.94 0.82 -5.59
CA LEU A 251 -11.88 -0.37 -4.76
C LEU A 251 -10.95 -1.41 -5.35
N PRO A 252 -9.86 -1.75 -4.64
CA PRO A 252 -8.94 -2.80 -5.05
C PRO A 252 -9.65 -4.13 -5.28
N THR A 253 -9.28 -4.82 -6.35
CA THR A 253 -9.80 -6.17 -6.63
C THR A 253 -9.14 -7.22 -5.74
N ILE A 254 -7.87 -7.01 -5.37
CA ILE A 254 -7.15 -7.80 -4.36
C ILE A 254 -7.06 -7.02 -3.07
N LYS A 255 -7.09 -7.72 -1.93
CA LYS A 255 -6.89 -7.09 -0.62
C LYS A 255 -5.51 -6.41 -0.50
N PRO A 256 -5.44 -5.06 -0.40
CA PRO A 256 -4.19 -4.35 -0.15
C PRO A 256 -3.74 -4.53 1.31
N VAL A 257 -2.51 -4.10 1.62
CA VAL A 257 -1.97 -4.09 2.99
C VAL A 257 -2.85 -3.24 3.93
N HIS A 258 -3.44 -2.16 3.42
CA HIS A 258 -4.40 -1.32 4.14
C HIS A 258 -5.76 -1.32 3.45
N ASP A 259 -6.56 -2.36 3.70
CA ASP A 259 -7.90 -2.53 3.12
C ASP A 259 -9.00 -1.88 3.98
N ARG A 260 -9.02 -0.55 4.01
CA ARG A 260 -9.94 0.27 4.83
C ARG A 260 -10.09 1.68 4.27
N ILE A 261 -11.07 2.44 4.75
CA ILE A 261 -11.19 3.87 4.45
C ILE A 261 -10.00 4.62 5.05
N MET A 262 -9.40 5.51 4.26
CA MET A 262 -8.23 6.30 4.62
C MET A 262 -8.64 7.77 4.77
N LEU A 263 -9.09 8.17 5.96
CA LEU A 263 -9.58 9.51 6.22
C LEU A 263 -8.45 10.42 6.73
N GLU A 264 -7.90 11.27 5.87
CA GLU A 264 -6.83 12.22 6.22
C GLU A 264 -7.37 13.35 7.12
N LEU A 265 -6.95 13.36 8.39
CA LEU A 265 -7.34 14.38 9.37
C LEU A 265 -6.62 15.71 9.18
N MET A 266 -5.31 15.62 8.93
CA MET A 266 -4.40 16.77 8.89
C MET A 266 -3.09 16.41 8.21
N ARG A 267 -2.41 17.43 7.70
CA ARG A 267 -1.09 17.32 7.06
C ARG A 267 -0.07 18.19 7.78
N GLY A 268 1.11 17.63 8.06
CA GLY A 268 2.15 18.27 8.86
C GLY A 268 2.19 17.84 10.33
N CYS A 269 3.24 18.22 11.05
CA CYS A 269 3.46 17.89 12.46
C CYS A 269 4.33 18.96 13.15
N THR A 270 3.97 19.37 14.37
CA THR A 270 4.64 20.45 15.12
C THR A 270 5.70 19.97 16.11
N HIS A 271 5.66 18.70 16.55
CA HIS A 271 6.56 18.12 17.56
C HIS A 271 8.07 18.31 17.30
N GLY A 272 8.51 18.31 16.04
CA GLY A 272 9.89 18.64 15.69
C GLY A 272 10.93 17.59 16.11
N CYS A 273 10.59 16.31 16.02
CA CYS A 273 11.56 15.23 16.23
C CYS A 273 12.75 15.34 15.25
N ARG A 274 13.97 15.36 15.77
CA ARG A 274 15.19 15.75 15.02
C ARG A 274 15.64 14.75 13.95
N PHE A 275 15.13 13.53 14.03
CA PHE A 275 15.36 12.48 13.04
C PHE A 275 14.28 12.41 11.95
N CYS A 276 13.11 13.00 12.19
CA CYS A 276 11.91 12.74 11.39
C CYS A 276 11.80 13.70 10.21
N GLN A 277 12.15 13.23 9.01
CA GLN A 277 12.01 14.02 7.78
C GLN A 277 10.57 14.48 7.55
N ALA A 278 9.59 13.59 7.71
CA ALA A 278 8.17 13.91 7.55
C ALA A 278 7.72 15.06 8.47
N GLY A 279 8.23 15.10 9.72
CA GLY A 279 7.96 16.18 10.67
C GLY A 279 8.52 17.54 10.24
N MET A 280 9.42 17.57 9.27
CA MET A 280 10.04 18.76 8.70
C MET A 280 9.40 19.11 7.34
N ILE A 281 9.45 18.20 6.37
CA ILE A 281 9.07 18.49 4.97
C ILE A 281 7.57 18.73 4.76
N TYR A 282 6.69 18.26 5.65
CA TYR A 282 5.24 18.47 5.53
C TYR A 282 4.70 19.72 6.26
N ARG A 283 5.55 20.52 6.90
CA ARG A 283 5.10 21.79 7.54
C ARG A 283 4.67 22.82 6.49
N PRO A 284 3.69 23.71 6.77
CA PRO A 284 2.96 23.89 8.03
C PRO A 284 1.95 22.79 8.33
N LEU A 285 1.56 22.67 9.61
CA LEU A 285 0.45 21.82 10.02
C LEU A 285 -0.88 22.47 9.61
N ARG A 286 -1.73 21.70 8.94
CA ARG A 286 -3.09 22.10 8.53
C ARG A 286 -4.07 20.99 8.88
N GLU A 287 -5.07 21.30 9.70
CA GLU A 287 -6.15 20.39 10.08
C GLU A 287 -7.40 20.62 9.20
N LYS A 288 -8.04 19.54 8.75
CA LYS A 288 -9.37 19.62 8.13
C LYS A 288 -10.44 19.94 9.17
N SER A 289 -11.57 20.47 8.76
CA SER A 289 -12.70 20.68 9.65
C SER A 289 -13.52 19.40 9.86
N ALA A 290 -14.10 19.24 11.04
CA ALA A 290 -14.97 18.10 11.34
C ALA A 290 -16.15 17.94 10.35
N PRO A 291 -16.83 19.01 9.89
CA PRO A 291 -17.86 18.87 8.85
C PRO A 291 -17.37 18.24 7.55
N THR A 292 -16.17 18.61 7.08
CA THR A 292 -15.54 18.00 5.90
C THR A 292 -15.26 16.53 6.14
N LEU A 293 -14.67 16.19 7.28
CA LEU A 293 -14.34 14.81 7.64
C LEU A 293 -15.60 13.93 7.74
N MET A 294 -16.68 14.43 8.35
CA MET A 294 -17.96 13.70 8.43
C MET A 294 -18.58 13.47 7.05
N ARG A 295 -18.55 14.46 6.16
CA ARG A 295 -19.01 14.28 4.77
C ARG A 295 -18.17 13.25 4.01
N GLN A 296 -16.84 13.37 4.07
CA GLN A 296 -15.91 12.46 3.41
C GLN A 296 -16.05 11.03 3.92
N ALA A 297 -16.25 10.85 5.24
CA ALA A 297 -16.50 9.54 5.83
C ALA A 297 -17.83 8.94 5.35
N ALA A 298 -18.91 9.70 5.41
CA ALA A 298 -20.23 9.23 4.99
C ALA A 298 -20.26 8.82 3.50
N SER A 299 -19.66 9.64 2.63
CA SER A 299 -19.57 9.38 1.19
C SER A 299 -18.78 8.09 0.92
N GLN A 300 -17.60 7.94 1.54
CA GLN A 300 -16.76 6.76 1.36
C GLN A 300 -17.39 5.48 1.93
N VAL A 301 -18.02 5.52 3.10
CA VAL A 301 -18.73 4.35 3.67
C VAL A 301 -19.81 3.87 2.70
N ALA A 302 -20.65 4.79 2.21
CA ALA A 302 -21.71 4.48 1.26
C ALA A 302 -21.17 3.95 -0.08
N ALA A 303 -20.08 4.52 -0.59
CA ALA A 303 -19.53 4.15 -1.90
C ALA A 303 -18.71 2.84 -1.88
N SER A 304 -18.03 2.53 -0.78
CA SER A 304 -17.03 1.46 -0.73
C SER A 304 -17.54 0.13 -0.17
N GLY A 305 -18.39 0.18 0.86
CA GLY A 305 -18.71 -1.00 1.67
C GLY A 305 -17.57 -1.47 2.58
N TYR A 306 -16.61 -0.59 2.90
CA TYR A 306 -15.61 -0.84 3.95
C TYR A 306 -16.24 -0.90 5.34
N ASP A 307 -15.68 -1.73 6.22
CA ASP A 307 -16.09 -1.90 7.62
C ASP A 307 -15.13 -1.25 8.63
N GLU A 308 -14.20 -0.44 8.15
CA GLU A 308 -13.22 0.28 8.97
C GLU A 308 -12.88 1.64 8.37
N ILE A 309 -12.86 2.67 9.21
CA ILE A 309 -12.33 4.01 8.92
C ILE A 309 -11.03 4.21 9.72
N ALA A 310 -9.91 4.29 9.01
CA ALA A 310 -8.64 4.70 9.61
C ALA A 310 -8.49 6.22 9.55
N LEU A 311 -8.25 6.82 10.72
CA LEU A 311 -7.99 8.24 10.87
C LEU A 311 -6.49 8.50 10.66
N LEU A 312 -6.13 9.00 9.48
CA LEU A 312 -4.75 9.13 9.02
C LEU A 312 -4.18 10.52 9.26
N SER A 313 -2.97 10.56 9.83
CA SER A 313 -2.08 11.73 9.87
C SER A 313 -0.70 11.27 10.37
N LEU A 314 0.25 12.20 10.52
CA LEU A 314 1.52 11.92 11.20
C LEU A 314 1.36 11.72 12.72
N SER A 315 0.30 12.27 13.33
CA SER A 315 -0.03 12.05 14.74
C SER A 315 -1.52 12.28 15.02
N SER A 316 -2.35 11.24 14.88
CA SER A 316 -3.81 11.41 14.85
C SER A 316 -4.40 11.83 16.20
N ALA A 317 -3.72 11.52 17.30
CA ALA A 317 -4.12 11.94 18.64
C ALA A 317 -3.99 13.47 18.85
N ASP A 318 -3.14 14.14 18.06
CA ASP A 318 -2.94 15.57 18.17
C ASP A 318 -4.04 16.38 17.46
N TYR A 319 -4.91 15.77 16.64
CA TYR A 319 -5.94 16.53 15.93
C TYR A 319 -6.88 17.26 16.93
N SER A 320 -7.08 18.58 16.77
CA SER A 320 -7.71 19.43 17.81
C SER A 320 -9.10 18.98 18.24
N ASP A 321 -9.84 18.34 17.35
CA ASP A 321 -11.24 17.94 17.55
C ASP A 321 -11.42 16.41 17.58
N ILE A 322 -10.35 15.67 17.94
CA ILE A 322 -10.32 14.20 17.76
C ILE A 322 -11.39 13.46 18.56
N MET A 323 -11.59 13.82 19.82
CA MET A 323 -12.55 13.13 20.68
C MET A 323 -14.00 13.35 20.22
N PRO A 324 -14.48 14.60 20.00
CA PRO A 324 -15.81 14.83 19.42
C PRO A 324 -15.98 14.17 18.05
N LEU A 325 -14.98 14.27 17.16
CA LEU A 325 -15.05 13.65 15.84
C LEU A 325 -15.22 12.13 15.91
N MET A 326 -14.47 11.46 16.80
CA MET A 326 -14.60 10.00 16.98
C MET A 326 -16.00 9.60 17.46
N GLU A 327 -16.58 10.35 18.40
CA GLU A 327 -17.95 10.08 18.87
C GLU A 327 -18.97 10.30 17.75
N ASP A 328 -18.84 11.38 16.97
CA ASP A 328 -19.72 11.66 15.84
C ASP A 328 -19.64 10.56 14.76
N LEU A 329 -18.43 10.09 14.43
CA LEU A 329 -18.21 9.00 13.47
C LEU A 329 -18.78 7.66 13.97
N LEU A 330 -18.56 7.34 15.26
CA LEU A 330 -19.13 6.12 15.86
C LEU A 330 -20.66 6.19 15.93
N ALA A 331 -21.24 7.34 16.25
CA ALA A 331 -22.67 7.55 16.25
C ALA A 331 -23.27 7.43 14.84
N ALA A 332 -22.58 7.97 13.83
CA ALA A 332 -23.04 7.94 12.44
C ALA A 332 -22.90 6.57 11.76
N HIS A 333 -21.86 5.80 12.08
CA HIS A 333 -21.50 4.60 11.30
C HIS A 333 -21.37 3.30 12.12
N GLY A 334 -21.26 3.38 13.45
CA GLY A 334 -21.13 2.19 14.31
C GLY A 334 -22.34 1.25 14.23
N GLY A 335 -23.55 1.81 14.06
CA GLY A 335 -24.78 1.05 13.82
C GLY A 335 -24.84 0.32 12.47
N CYS A 336 -23.89 0.57 11.57
CA CYS A 336 -23.77 -0.09 10.27
C CYS A 336 -22.65 -1.14 10.24
N GLY A 337 -22.05 -1.46 11.39
CA GLY A 337 -20.93 -2.40 11.48
C GLY A 337 -19.58 -1.81 11.06
N VAL A 338 -19.46 -0.48 10.95
CA VAL A 338 -18.20 0.20 10.63
C VAL A 338 -17.44 0.52 11.92
N SER A 339 -16.18 0.12 11.97
CA SER A 339 -15.25 0.38 13.07
C SER A 339 -14.34 1.57 12.78
N LEU A 340 -13.69 2.11 13.81
CA LEU A 340 -12.67 3.15 13.69
C LEU A 340 -11.29 2.59 14.02
N SER A 341 -10.22 3.14 13.42
CA SER A 341 -8.85 2.87 13.84
C SER A 341 -7.94 4.09 13.79
N LEU A 342 -6.93 4.05 14.66
CA LEU A 342 -5.91 5.10 14.84
C LEU A 342 -4.53 4.46 14.66
N PRO A 343 -3.98 4.40 13.43
CA PRO A 343 -2.70 3.75 13.17
C PRO A 343 -1.49 4.56 13.68
N SER A 344 -1.60 5.89 13.73
CA SER A 344 -0.50 6.81 14.08
C SER A 344 -0.69 7.39 15.49
N LEU A 345 -0.59 6.54 16.53
CA LEU A 345 -0.72 6.96 17.93
C LEU A 345 0.64 7.28 18.56
N ARG A 346 0.74 8.48 19.13
CA ARG A 346 1.84 8.85 20.00
C ARG A 346 1.66 8.15 21.37
N VAL A 347 2.73 8.01 22.12
CA VAL A 347 2.70 7.30 23.40
C VAL A 347 2.21 8.22 24.51
N ASP A 348 0.89 8.25 24.74
CA ASP A 348 0.27 8.89 25.90
C ASP A 348 -0.97 8.12 26.40
N ALA A 349 -1.43 8.41 27.62
CA ALA A 349 -2.57 7.73 28.24
C ALA A 349 -3.91 8.04 27.56
N LEU A 350 -4.05 9.24 26.99
CA LEU A 350 -5.23 9.66 26.23
C LEU A 350 -5.41 8.76 24.99
N SER A 351 -4.31 8.50 24.27
CA SER A 351 -4.25 7.60 23.11
C SER A 351 -4.69 6.18 23.44
N VAL A 352 -4.45 5.70 24.68
CA VAL A 352 -4.92 4.38 25.11
C VAL A 352 -6.41 4.38 25.42
N GLY A 353 -6.94 5.45 26.03
CA GLY A 353 -8.38 5.65 26.17
C GLY A 353 -9.10 5.71 24.83
N MET A 354 -8.49 6.39 23.85
CA MET A 354 -8.99 6.45 22.46
C MET A 354 -8.93 5.09 21.78
N ALA A 355 -7.80 4.39 21.88
CA ALA A 355 -7.64 3.03 21.34
C ALA A 355 -8.72 2.09 21.92
N ALA A 356 -9.02 2.19 23.22
CA ALA A 356 -10.09 1.44 23.87
C ALA A 356 -11.45 1.63 23.20
N ARG A 357 -11.82 2.90 22.91
CA ARG A 357 -13.09 3.27 22.27
C ARG A 357 -13.17 2.78 20.83
N THR A 358 -12.06 2.83 20.10
CA THR A 358 -11.99 2.33 18.71
C THR A 358 -12.02 0.80 18.60
N GLN A 359 -11.54 0.09 19.62
CA GLN A 359 -11.31 -1.36 19.58
C GLN A 359 -12.30 -2.19 20.41
N GLU A 360 -13.49 -1.66 20.72
CA GLU A 360 -14.55 -2.43 21.38
C GLU A 360 -14.93 -3.71 20.61
N VAL A 361 -14.73 -3.70 19.29
CA VAL A 361 -14.97 -4.81 18.36
C VAL A 361 -13.72 -5.71 18.22
N ARG A 362 -12.51 -5.13 18.10
CA ARG A 362 -11.27 -5.88 17.80
C ARG A 362 -10.06 -5.37 18.58
N LYS A 363 -9.76 -5.97 19.74
CA LYS A 363 -8.50 -5.74 20.48
C LYS A 363 -7.30 -6.40 19.76
N SER A 364 -6.84 -5.77 18.68
CA SER A 364 -5.57 -6.10 18.05
C SER A 364 -4.41 -5.56 18.92
N GLY A 365 -3.17 -6.01 18.71
CA GLY A 365 -2.06 -5.58 19.56
C GLY A 365 -1.88 -4.05 19.54
N LEU A 366 -1.61 -3.44 20.70
CA LEU A 366 -1.37 -1.99 20.78
C LEU A 366 0.05 -1.68 20.34
N THR A 367 0.21 -0.68 19.48
CA THR A 367 1.54 -0.22 19.03
C THR A 367 1.94 1.01 19.82
N LEU A 368 3.12 1.00 20.42
CA LEU A 368 3.75 2.15 21.06
C LEU A 368 5.09 2.41 20.37
N ALA A 369 5.40 3.67 20.07
CA ALA A 369 6.66 4.06 19.44
C ALA A 369 7.51 4.95 20.37
N PRO A 370 8.28 4.35 21.31
CA PRO A 370 9.26 5.06 22.13
C PRO A 370 10.41 5.67 21.31
N GLU A 371 10.76 5.05 20.18
CA GLU A 371 11.90 5.37 19.29
C GLU A 371 13.28 5.13 19.90
N ALA A 372 13.47 5.40 21.19
CA ALA A 372 14.74 5.22 21.90
C ALA A 372 14.51 4.58 23.27
N GLY A 373 15.50 3.80 23.73
CA GLY A 373 15.45 3.05 24.99
C GLY A 373 15.48 3.96 26.22
N SER A 374 16.41 4.92 26.25
CA SER A 374 16.61 5.83 27.39
C SER A 374 15.85 7.14 27.28
N GLN A 375 15.56 7.76 28.43
CA GLN A 375 15.00 9.12 28.45
C GLN A 375 15.98 10.12 27.82
N ARG A 376 17.26 9.98 28.12
CA ARG A 376 18.34 10.82 27.57
C ARG A 376 18.30 10.84 26.04
N LEU A 377 18.24 9.67 25.41
CA LEU A 377 18.24 9.58 23.95
C LEU A 377 16.91 10.06 23.35
N ARG A 378 15.77 9.81 24.02
CA ARG A 378 14.47 10.41 23.64
C ARG A 378 14.50 11.94 23.66
N ASP A 379 15.20 12.54 24.62
CA ASP A 379 15.36 13.99 24.72
C ASP A 379 16.30 14.54 23.63
N ILE A 380 17.40 13.83 23.36
CA ILE A 380 18.34 14.17 22.27
C ILE A 380 17.66 14.17 20.91
N ILE A 381 16.78 13.22 20.63
CA ILE A 381 16.05 13.17 19.35
C ILE A 381 14.81 14.07 19.33
N ASN A 382 14.54 14.79 20.43
CA ASN A 382 13.36 15.63 20.66
C ASN A 382 12.04 14.87 20.44
N LYS A 383 11.94 13.64 20.96
CA LYS A 383 10.68 12.88 20.90
C LYS A 383 9.68 13.46 21.90
N GLY A 384 10.12 13.98 23.04
CA GLY A 384 9.26 14.58 24.07
C GLY A 384 8.31 13.59 24.73
N VAL A 385 8.59 12.28 24.63
CA VAL A 385 7.84 11.22 25.33
C VAL A 385 8.62 10.86 26.59
N ARG A 386 7.95 10.89 27.74
CA ARG A 386 8.56 10.52 29.02
C ARG A 386 8.37 9.04 29.26
N GLU A 387 9.29 8.44 30.00
CA GLU A 387 9.20 7.04 30.39
C GLU A 387 7.88 6.70 31.11
N GLU A 388 7.41 7.64 31.93
CA GLU A 388 6.15 7.56 32.66
C GLU A 388 4.95 7.39 31.73
N ASP A 389 4.94 8.12 30.60
CA ASP A 389 3.86 8.07 29.62
C ASP A 389 3.78 6.69 28.96
N ILE A 390 4.94 6.10 28.67
CA ILE A 390 5.05 4.74 28.10
C ILE A 390 4.48 3.71 29.07
N PHE A 391 4.86 3.81 30.34
CA PHE A 391 4.39 2.88 31.37
C PHE A 391 2.92 3.07 31.69
N ALA A 392 2.44 4.31 31.77
CA ALA A 392 1.02 4.61 31.96
C ALA A 392 0.18 4.05 30.81
N ALA A 393 0.62 4.26 29.56
CA ALA A 393 -0.04 3.71 28.37
C ALA A 393 -0.07 2.18 28.40
N ALA A 394 1.05 1.52 28.69
CA ALA A 394 1.12 0.06 28.79
C ALA A 394 0.22 -0.49 29.91
N ALA A 395 0.24 0.13 31.09
CA ALA A 395 -0.60 -0.25 32.23
C ALA A 395 -2.10 -0.13 31.90
N ALA A 396 -2.50 0.99 31.29
CA ALA A 396 -3.87 1.21 30.83
C ALA A 396 -4.30 0.15 29.81
N ALA A 397 -3.43 -0.19 28.84
CA ALA A 397 -3.71 -1.22 27.85
C ALA A 397 -3.89 -2.60 28.50
N PHE A 398 -2.99 -3.00 29.39
CA PHE A 398 -3.12 -4.29 30.08
C PHE A 398 -4.37 -4.36 30.96
N SER A 399 -4.73 -3.26 31.63
CA SER A 399 -5.95 -3.17 32.45
C SER A 399 -7.22 -3.39 31.62
N GLN A 400 -7.18 -3.02 30.34
CA GLN A 400 -8.26 -3.26 29.39
C GLN A 400 -8.18 -4.66 28.72
N GLY A 401 -7.27 -5.53 29.13
CA GLY A 401 -7.17 -6.91 28.64
C GLY A 401 -6.35 -7.09 27.36
N TYR A 402 -5.59 -6.08 26.93
CA TYR A 402 -4.63 -6.27 25.83
C TYR A 402 -3.56 -7.30 26.23
N THR A 403 -3.15 -8.14 25.29
CA THR A 403 -2.16 -9.22 25.52
C THR A 403 -1.00 -9.18 24.53
N SER A 404 -1.00 -8.18 23.64
CA SER A 404 0.05 -7.99 22.65
C SER A 404 0.38 -6.51 22.58
N ILE A 405 1.65 -6.17 22.75
CA ILE A 405 2.18 -4.82 22.51
C ILE A 405 3.25 -4.88 21.42
N LYS A 406 3.23 -3.95 20.48
CA LYS A 406 4.32 -3.72 19.53
C LYS A 406 5.12 -2.51 19.97
N LEU A 407 6.44 -2.62 19.98
CA LEU A 407 7.34 -1.52 20.34
C LEU A 407 8.28 -1.23 19.16
N TYR A 408 8.33 0.03 18.74
CA TYR A 408 9.24 0.51 17.70
C TYR A 408 10.40 1.32 18.30
N PHE A 409 11.62 0.95 17.90
CA PHE A 409 12.86 1.60 18.27
C PHE A 409 13.72 1.85 17.03
N MET A 410 14.63 2.80 17.15
CA MET A 410 15.77 2.97 16.25
C MET A 410 17.07 2.66 17.01
N ILE A 411 18.06 2.15 16.29
CA ILE A 411 19.45 2.02 16.74
C ILE A 411 20.39 2.74 15.78
N GLY A 412 21.57 3.13 16.26
CA GLY A 412 22.50 3.94 15.48
C GLY A 412 22.14 5.43 15.45
N LEU A 413 21.28 5.89 16.37
CA LEU A 413 20.91 7.30 16.49
C LEU A 413 22.14 8.15 16.86
N PRO A 414 22.17 9.43 16.46
CA PRO A 414 23.22 10.36 16.90
C PRO A 414 23.34 10.43 18.41
N PHE A 415 24.58 10.41 18.90
CA PHE A 415 24.93 10.48 20.32
C PHE A 415 24.41 9.30 21.18
N GLU A 416 23.98 8.21 20.56
CA GLU A 416 23.61 6.94 21.23
C GLU A 416 24.82 6.24 21.84
N ARG A 417 24.63 5.69 23.03
CA ARG A 417 25.60 4.91 23.80
C ARG A 417 25.06 3.50 24.02
N ASP A 418 25.93 2.58 24.41
CA ASP A 418 25.56 1.19 24.69
C ASP A 418 24.51 1.09 25.80
N GLU A 419 24.55 1.99 26.79
CA GLU A 419 23.56 2.04 27.87
C GLU A 419 22.15 2.29 27.32
N ASP A 420 21.98 3.16 26.31
CA ASP A 420 20.65 3.46 25.76
C ASP A 420 20.05 2.24 25.04
N ILE A 421 20.91 1.40 24.43
CA ILE A 421 20.50 0.15 23.78
C ILE A 421 20.09 -0.87 24.84
N LEU A 422 20.85 -0.99 25.93
CA LEU A 422 20.50 -1.88 27.05
C LEU A 422 19.21 -1.44 27.74
N GLU A 423 18.92 -0.14 27.79
CA GLU A 423 17.68 0.41 28.31
C GLU A 423 16.44 -0.01 27.49
N ILE A 424 16.58 -0.32 26.19
CA ILE A 424 15.48 -0.92 25.41
C ILE A 424 15.00 -2.23 26.05
N ALA A 425 15.94 -3.10 26.44
CA ALA A 425 15.62 -4.35 27.11
C ALA A 425 15.08 -4.13 28.53
N ALA A 426 15.56 -3.11 29.25
CA ALA A 426 15.04 -2.72 30.56
C ALA A 426 13.59 -2.25 30.47
N LEU A 427 13.26 -1.42 29.48
CA LEU A 427 11.90 -0.97 29.20
C LEU A 427 10.97 -2.16 28.92
N CYS A 428 11.41 -3.12 28.10
CA CYS A 428 10.64 -4.34 27.85
C CYS A 428 10.38 -5.16 29.13
N ARG A 429 11.38 -5.28 30.01
CA ARG A 429 11.20 -5.95 31.32
C ARG A 429 10.14 -5.24 32.15
N ARG A 430 10.17 -3.91 32.20
CA ARG A 430 9.19 -3.12 32.95
C ARG A 430 7.79 -3.26 32.37
N VAL A 431 7.63 -3.22 31.05
CA VAL A 431 6.34 -3.47 30.37
C VAL A 431 5.80 -4.88 30.69
N LEU A 432 6.65 -5.91 30.67
CA LEU A 432 6.23 -7.26 31.08
C LEU A 432 5.84 -7.35 32.55
N GLN A 433 6.47 -6.56 33.42
CA GLN A 433 6.10 -6.46 34.83
C GLN A 433 4.74 -5.79 35.00
N LEU A 434 4.50 -4.66 34.33
CA LEU A 434 3.18 -4.00 34.31
C LEU A 434 2.08 -4.94 33.81
N ALA A 435 2.40 -5.80 32.85
CA ALA A 435 1.48 -6.82 32.37
C ALA A 435 1.10 -7.86 33.43
N LYS A 436 1.98 -8.15 34.41
CA LYS A 436 1.64 -9.00 35.57
C LYS A 436 0.82 -8.25 36.61
N GLU A 437 1.08 -6.96 36.78
CA GLU A 437 0.43 -6.09 37.76
C GLU A 437 -1.00 -5.71 37.35
N HIS A 438 -1.23 -5.44 36.07
CA HIS A 438 -2.47 -4.82 35.57
C HIS A 438 -3.34 -5.73 34.70
N LYS A 439 -2.83 -6.84 34.15
CA LYS A 439 -3.64 -7.71 33.31
C LYS A 439 -4.71 -8.42 34.17
N PRO A 440 -6.01 -8.31 33.84
CA PRO A 440 -7.06 -8.96 34.59
C PRO A 440 -6.88 -10.48 34.67
N ALA A 441 -7.20 -11.07 35.82
CA ALA A 441 -6.98 -12.48 36.10
C ALA A 441 -7.75 -13.42 35.15
N GLU A 442 -8.91 -12.96 34.67
CA GLU A 442 -9.77 -13.63 33.70
C GLU A 442 -9.13 -13.77 32.31
N VAL A 443 -8.17 -12.90 31.96
CA VAL A 443 -7.48 -12.95 30.66
C VAL A 443 -6.39 -14.03 30.69
N LYS A 444 -6.76 -15.26 30.33
CA LYS A 444 -5.86 -16.44 30.31
C LYS A 444 -4.73 -16.36 29.27
N LYS A 445 -4.87 -15.52 28.25
CA LYS A 445 -3.88 -15.40 27.16
C LYS A 445 -2.55 -14.84 27.68
N ARG A 446 -1.46 -15.41 27.19
CA ARG A 446 -0.10 -14.97 27.53
C ARG A 446 0.22 -13.65 26.84
N VAL A 447 0.94 -12.80 27.56
CA VAL A 447 1.41 -11.51 27.04
C VAL A 447 2.57 -11.75 26.08
N ARG A 448 2.58 -11.02 24.97
CA ARG A 448 3.67 -10.98 24.00
C ARG A 448 4.04 -9.54 23.69
N ILE A 449 5.33 -9.29 23.52
CA ILE A 449 5.85 -8.03 22.99
C ILE A 449 6.52 -8.33 21.65
N SER A 450 6.16 -7.59 20.61
CA SER A 450 6.88 -7.61 19.33
C SER A 450 7.70 -6.34 19.23
N LEU A 451 9.01 -6.47 19.37
CA LEU A 451 9.96 -5.37 19.28
C LEU A 451 10.50 -5.33 17.86
N SER A 452 10.46 -4.15 17.23
CA SER A 452 11.18 -3.89 15.98
C SER A 452 12.16 -2.74 16.17
N ALA A 453 13.41 -2.96 15.75
CA ALA A 453 14.51 -2.00 15.84
C ALA A 453 15.06 -1.70 14.44
N SER A 454 14.79 -0.50 13.91
CA SER A 454 15.33 -0.06 12.62
C SER A 454 16.69 0.59 12.79
N SER A 455 17.54 0.52 11.77
CA SER A 455 18.80 1.27 11.75
C SER A 455 18.50 2.71 11.35
N PHE A 456 19.07 3.68 12.07
CA PHE A 456 18.86 5.09 11.75
C PHE A 456 19.46 5.43 10.38
N VAL A 457 18.68 6.08 9.52
CA VAL A 457 19.11 6.62 8.23
C VAL A 457 19.03 8.15 8.30
N PRO A 458 20.16 8.88 8.23
CA PRO A 458 20.12 10.33 8.20
C PRO A 458 19.41 10.83 6.93
N LYS A 459 18.36 11.64 7.10
CA LYS A 459 17.56 12.17 5.99
C LYS A 459 17.84 13.65 5.71
N PRO A 460 17.73 14.08 4.45
CA PRO A 460 17.87 15.50 4.08
C PRO A 460 16.78 16.33 4.75
N HIS A 461 17.07 17.61 5.00
CA HIS A 461 16.16 18.57 5.66
C HIS A 461 15.78 18.21 7.10
N THR A 462 16.62 17.43 7.79
CA THR A 462 16.48 17.16 9.23
C THR A 462 17.62 17.83 10.01
N PRO A 463 17.46 18.11 11.32
CA PRO A 463 18.57 18.55 12.16
C PRO A 463 19.78 17.60 12.13
N PHE A 464 19.57 16.31 11.87
CA PHE A 464 20.65 15.32 11.75
C PHE A 464 21.23 15.17 10.34
N GLN A 465 20.83 16.00 9.37
CA GLN A 465 21.31 15.89 7.98
C GLN A 465 22.84 15.99 7.84
N TRP A 466 23.52 16.71 8.76
CA TRP A 466 24.98 16.84 8.74
C TRP A 466 25.72 15.62 9.31
N LEU A 467 25.06 14.74 10.05
CA LEU A 467 25.70 13.61 10.71
C LEU A 467 25.63 12.36 9.83
N GLY A 468 26.74 11.64 9.72
CA GLY A 468 26.80 10.35 9.04
C GLY A 468 26.08 9.23 9.79
N GLN A 469 25.71 8.18 9.05
CA GLN A 469 25.21 6.94 9.62
C GLN A 469 26.34 6.20 10.36
N ASN A 470 25.98 5.41 11.38
CA ASN A 470 26.93 4.43 11.93
C ASN A 470 27.32 3.41 10.85
N SER A 471 28.57 2.97 10.87
CA SER A 471 29.05 1.96 9.93
C SER A 471 28.27 0.64 10.08
N VAL A 472 28.26 -0.17 9.02
CA VAL A 472 27.61 -1.49 9.04
C VAL A 472 28.14 -2.36 10.20
N ALA A 473 29.45 -2.29 10.47
CA ALA A 473 30.07 -3.03 11.58
C ALA A 473 29.52 -2.57 12.95
N GLU A 474 29.35 -1.27 13.14
CA GLU A 474 28.83 -0.70 14.38
C GLU A 474 27.34 -1.00 14.55
N LEU A 475 26.53 -0.88 13.49
CA LEU A 475 25.12 -1.27 13.52
C LEU A 475 24.97 -2.75 13.90
N ARG A 476 25.77 -3.64 13.32
CA ARG A 476 25.77 -5.07 13.67
C ARG A 476 26.16 -5.33 15.13
N ARG A 477 27.17 -4.61 15.64
CA ARG A 477 27.58 -4.69 17.06
C ARG A 477 26.41 -4.29 17.97
N LYS A 478 25.72 -3.20 17.65
CA LYS A 478 24.54 -2.70 18.39
C LYS A 478 23.35 -3.67 18.31
N GLN A 479 23.08 -4.24 17.14
CA GLN A 479 22.06 -5.29 16.95
C GLN A 479 22.37 -6.53 17.80
N GLN A 480 23.64 -6.95 17.84
CA GLN A 480 24.07 -8.08 18.66
C GLN A 480 23.93 -7.78 20.16
N LEU A 481 24.32 -6.58 20.61
CA LEU A 481 24.14 -6.13 21.99
C LEU A 481 22.66 -6.19 22.40
N LEU A 482 21.76 -5.65 21.57
CA LEU A 482 20.32 -5.69 21.82
C LEU A 482 19.79 -7.13 21.84
N ARG A 483 20.21 -7.97 20.89
CA ARG A 483 19.83 -9.38 20.80
C ARG A 483 20.20 -10.15 22.05
N GLU A 484 21.41 -9.95 22.58
CA GLU A 484 21.88 -10.56 23.82
C GLU A 484 21.07 -10.09 25.03
N ALA A 485 20.75 -8.79 25.10
CA ALA A 485 19.95 -8.22 26.18
C ALA A 485 18.48 -8.69 26.19
N ILE A 486 17.91 -8.97 25.01
CA ILE A 486 16.52 -9.45 24.83
C ILE A 486 16.41 -10.98 24.98
N LYS A 487 17.46 -11.75 24.66
CA LYS A 487 17.47 -13.24 24.72
C LYS A 487 16.85 -13.85 25.99
N PRO A 488 17.03 -13.29 27.21
CA PRO A 488 16.38 -13.81 28.43
C PRO A 488 14.85 -13.62 28.47
N LEU A 489 14.30 -12.70 27.69
CA LEU A 489 12.90 -12.29 27.70
C LEU A 489 12.07 -13.12 26.71
N ARG A 490 11.71 -14.36 27.09
CA ARG A 490 10.97 -15.30 26.21
C ARG A 490 9.61 -14.82 25.68
N ALA A 491 9.05 -13.75 26.25
CA ALA A 491 7.80 -13.15 25.81
C ALA A 491 8.00 -12.04 24.74
N VAL A 492 9.25 -11.74 24.39
CA VAL A 492 9.61 -10.68 23.43
C VAL A 492 10.14 -11.32 22.15
N SER A 493 9.55 -10.98 21.01
CA SER A 493 10.16 -11.24 19.69
C SER A 493 10.92 -10.00 19.24
N LEU A 494 12.12 -10.19 18.70
CA LEU A 494 12.97 -9.12 18.18
C LEU A 494 13.02 -9.24 16.65
N HIS A 495 12.72 -8.14 15.99
CA HIS A 495 12.92 -7.91 14.56
C HIS A 495 13.86 -6.71 14.41
N TYR A 496 14.81 -6.76 13.48
CA TYR A 496 15.67 -5.62 13.16
C TYR A 496 15.95 -5.56 11.67
N HIS A 497 16.22 -4.37 11.17
CA HIS A 497 16.52 -4.14 9.74
C HIS A 497 17.90 -4.67 9.37
N ASP A 498 18.06 -5.05 8.11
CA ASP A 498 19.38 -5.39 7.57
C ASP A 498 20.28 -4.16 7.53
N ALA A 499 21.50 -4.29 8.06
CA ALA A 499 22.43 -3.17 8.21
C ALA A 499 22.98 -2.70 6.86
N GLU A 500 23.13 -3.61 5.89
CA GLU A 500 23.63 -3.28 4.57
C GLU A 500 22.58 -2.61 3.68
N ALA A 501 21.34 -3.09 3.70
CA ALA A 501 20.23 -2.38 3.07
C ALA A 501 20.11 -0.95 3.63
N SER A 502 20.23 -0.79 4.94
CA SER A 502 20.18 0.52 5.62
C SER A 502 21.34 1.46 5.21
N MET A 503 22.52 0.91 4.89
CA MET A 503 23.67 1.68 4.38
C MET A 503 23.39 2.21 2.98
N LEU A 504 22.79 1.41 2.11
CA LEU A 504 22.39 1.84 0.77
C LEU A 504 21.32 2.92 0.84
N GLU A 505 20.30 2.76 1.70
CA GLU A 505 19.30 3.80 1.95
C GLU A 505 19.95 5.12 2.39
N ALA A 506 20.94 5.08 3.28
CA ALA A 506 21.66 6.27 3.71
C ALA A 506 22.52 6.88 2.61
N ALA A 507 23.20 6.05 1.81
CA ALA A 507 24.02 6.52 0.70
C ALA A 507 23.16 7.28 -0.33
N PHE A 508 22.01 6.72 -0.71
CA PHE A 508 21.08 7.38 -1.64
C PHE A 508 20.38 8.58 -0.99
N ALA A 509 19.92 8.49 0.26
CA ALA A 509 19.25 9.62 0.93
C ALA A 509 20.14 10.87 0.99
N ARG A 510 21.47 10.66 1.10
CA ARG A 510 22.49 11.71 1.27
C ARG A 510 23.32 11.97 0.02
N GLY A 511 23.02 11.27 -1.08
CA GLY A 511 23.89 11.21 -2.26
C GLY A 511 23.82 12.42 -3.17
N ASP A 512 24.82 12.55 -4.03
CA ASP A 512 24.87 13.48 -5.16
C ASP A 512 24.62 12.77 -6.49
N ARG A 513 24.59 13.53 -7.60
CA ARG A 513 24.23 13.05 -8.94
C ARG A 513 25.08 11.91 -9.48
N ARG A 514 26.31 11.72 -9.00
CA ARG A 514 27.16 10.60 -9.43
C ARG A 514 26.57 9.23 -9.08
N LEU A 515 25.70 9.14 -8.08
CA LEU A 515 25.02 7.89 -7.73
C LEU A 515 24.07 7.39 -8.83
N ALA A 516 23.70 8.21 -9.80
CA ALA A 516 22.93 7.76 -10.96
C ALA A 516 23.69 6.69 -11.76
N ALA A 517 25.02 6.80 -11.86
CA ALA A 517 25.85 5.78 -12.50
C ALA A 517 25.80 4.45 -11.73
N VAL A 518 25.77 4.49 -10.41
CA VAL A 518 25.65 3.29 -9.56
C VAL A 518 24.29 2.62 -9.76
N LEU A 519 23.20 3.39 -9.82
CA LEU A 519 21.86 2.84 -10.09
C LEU A 519 21.81 2.15 -11.47
N LEU A 520 22.45 2.74 -12.47
CA LEU A 520 22.52 2.15 -13.81
C LEU A 520 23.31 0.83 -13.80
N GLU A 521 24.46 0.78 -13.14
CA GLU A 521 25.27 -0.44 -12.98
C GLU A 521 24.53 -1.52 -12.18
N ALA A 522 23.86 -1.16 -11.07
CA ALA A 522 23.08 -2.09 -10.27
C ALA A 522 21.93 -2.69 -11.09
N ARG A 523 21.22 -1.85 -11.87
CA ARG A 523 20.15 -2.33 -12.75
C ARG A 523 20.68 -3.29 -13.82
N GLN A 524 21.82 -3.00 -14.45
CA GLN A 524 22.44 -3.90 -15.44
C GLN A 524 22.83 -5.26 -14.85
N ARG A 525 23.08 -5.32 -13.53
CA ARG A 525 23.34 -6.56 -12.78
C ARG A 525 22.07 -7.27 -12.32
N GLY A 526 20.90 -6.74 -12.66
CA GLY A 526 19.61 -7.33 -12.33
C GLY A 526 19.02 -6.85 -11.00
N CYS A 527 19.55 -5.83 -10.33
CA CYS A 527 18.93 -5.29 -9.11
C CYS A 527 17.54 -4.71 -9.43
N HIS A 528 16.55 -5.14 -8.63
CA HIS A 528 15.17 -4.68 -8.57
C HIS A 528 14.54 -5.28 -7.31
N LEU A 529 13.42 -4.70 -6.87
CA LEU A 529 12.71 -5.07 -5.66
C LEU A 529 13.62 -5.10 -4.41
N ASP A 530 14.65 -4.24 -4.38
CA ASP A 530 15.70 -4.25 -3.33
C ASP A 530 15.19 -3.96 -1.91
N GLY A 531 13.97 -3.43 -1.77
CA GLY A 531 13.28 -3.29 -0.48
C GLY A 531 12.81 -4.62 0.12
N TRP A 532 12.79 -5.70 -0.66
CA TRP A 532 12.37 -7.04 -0.27
C TRP A 532 13.61 -7.91 -0.03
N SER A 533 13.71 -8.48 1.17
CA SER A 533 14.90 -9.21 1.62
C SER A 533 15.31 -10.38 0.72
N GLU A 534 14.35 -11.00 0.05
CA GLU A 534 14.52 -12.12 -0.86
C GLU A 534 15.09 -11.72 -2.24
N HIS A 535 14.98 -10.44 -2.62
CA HIS A 535 15.51 -9.89 -3.87
C HIS A 535 16.81 -9.10 -3.67
N PHE A 536 17.10 -8.69 -2.43
CA PHE A 536 18.27 -7.88 -2.12
C PHE A 536 19.60 -8.62 -2.34
N ASP A 537 20.41 -8.16 -3.31
CA ASP A 537 21.75 -8.70 -3.61
C ASP A 537 22.87 -7.70 -3.28
N LEU A 538 23.46 -7.86 -2.10
CA LEU A 538 24.60 -7.05 -1.64
C LEU A 538 25.83 -7.17 -2.53
N THR A 539 26.05 -8.31 -3.19
CA THR A 539 27.23 -8.52 -4.04
C THR A 539 27.10 -7.67 -5.30
N ALA A 540 25.93 -7.71 -5.95
CA ALA A 540 25.64 -6.88 -7.11
C ALA A 540 25.79 -5.38 -6.80
N TRP A 541 25.31 -4.93 -5.64
CA TRP A 541 25.49 -3.53 -5.19
C TRP A 541 26.96 -3.15 -4.99
N ARG A 542 27.76 -4.00 -4.32
CA ARG A 542 29.19 -3.74 -4.13
C ARG A 542 29.93 -3.60 -5.46
N GLU A 543 29.61 -4.47 -6.42
CA GLU A 543 30.18 -4.41 -7.76
C GLU A 543 29.73 -3.17 -8.53
N ALA A 544 28.46 -2.75 -8.40
CA ALA A 544 27.94 -1.54 -9.02
C ALA A 544 28.64 -0.27 -8.52
N PHE A 545 28.84 -0.15 -7.20
CA PHE A 545 29.62 0.95 -6.62
C PHE A 545 31.07 0.93 -7.11
N ALA A 546 31.71 -0.24 -7.13
CA ALA A 546 33.08 -0.38 -7.63
C ALA A 546 33.22 0.00 -9.12
N ALA A 547 32.26 -0.42 -9.96
CA ALA A 547 32.22 -0.09 -11.39
C ALA A 547 32.08 1.42 -11.64
N ALA A 548 31.28 2.10 -10.82
CA ALA A 548 31.14 3.56 -10.85
C ALA A 548 32.33 4.31 -10.20
N GLY A 549 33.27 3.60 -9.56
CA GLY A 549 34.38 4.20 -8.83
C GLY A 549 33.96 4.97 -7.57
N LEU A 550 32.85 4.57 -6.94
CA LEU A 550 32.27 5.21 -5.75
C LEU A 550 32.16 4.21 -4.59
N SER A 551 31.91 4.72 -3.39
CA SER A 551 31.73 3.91 -2.18
C SER A 551 30.43 4.26 -1.46
N ALA A 552 29.58 3.25 -1.20
CA ALA A 552 28.36 3.43 -0.41
C ALA A 552 28.66 3.97 0.99
N ALA A 553 29.71 3.46 1.63
CA ALA A 553 30.13 3.88 2.97
C ALA A 553 30.57 5.36 3.02
N GLU A 554 31.24 5.86 1.97
CA GLU A 554 31.64 7.26 1.91
C GLU A 554 30.44 8.22 1.87
N TYR A 555 29.36 7.85 1.21
CA TYR A 555 28.12 8.64 1.19
C TYR A 555 27.31 8.47 2.48
N ALA A 556 27.20 7.25 3.00
CA ALA A 556 26.38 6.94 4.17
C ALA A 556 27.01 7.45 5.48
N GLU A 557 28.30 7.17 5.70
CA GLU A 557 28.96 7.32 7.00
C GLU A 557 29.63 8.69 7.21
N ARG A 558 29.87 9.44 6.11
CA ARG A 558 30.54 10.74 6.19
C ARG A 558 29.62 11.79 6.81
N SER A 559 30.13 12.50 7.81
CA SER A 559 29.52 13.74 8.31
C SER A 559 29.94 14.93 7.45
N PHE A 560 29.01 15.82 7.18
CA PHE A 560 29.25 17.09 6.49
C PHE A 560 29.64 18.16 7.51
N ALA A 561 30.48 19.12 7.09
CA ALA A 561 30.63 20.35 7.87
C ALA A 561 29.34 21.19 7.81
N GLU A 562 29.04 21.98 8.84
CA GLU A 562 27.78 22.74 8.89
C GLU A 562 27.67 23.84 7.81
N ASP A 563 28.80 24.28 7.26
CA ASP A 563 28.97 25.24 6.17
C ASP A 563 29.19 24.57 4.79
N GLU A 564 29.34 23.24 4.75
CA GLU A 564 29.47 22.50 3.50
C GLU A 564 28.17 22.56 2.69
N ILE A 565 28.30 22.66 1.37
CA ILE A 565 27.16 22.67 0.45
C ILE A 565 26.61 21.26 0.33
N LEU A 566 25.31 21.10 0.62
CA LEU A 566 24.63 19.80 0.58
C LEU A 566 24.00 19.56 -0.82
N PRO A 567 23.96 18.31 -1.32
CA PRO A 567 23.37 17.98 -2.62
C PRO A 567 21.93 18.50 -2.82
N TRP A 568 21.12 18.44 -1.76
CA TRP A 568 19.71 18.87 -1.75
C TRP A 568 19.50 20.35 -1.37
N GLN A 569 20.57 21.15 -1.13
CA GLN A 569 20.43 22.53 -0.62
C GLN A 569 19.69 23.48 -1.57
N HIS A 570 19.67 23.14 -2.87
CA HIS A 570 18.92 23.86 -3.89
C HIS A 570 17.39 23.71 -3.71
N LEU A 571 16.93 22.73 -2.92
CA LEU A 571 15.52 22.56 -2.59
C LEU A 571 15.19 23.25 -1.27
N ASP A 572 14.11 24.03 -1.25
CA ASP A 572 13.62 24.72 -0.07
C ASP A 572 12.37 24.02 0.48
N CYS A 573 12.55 23.32 1.60
CA CYS A 573 11.47 22.65 2.30
C CYS A 573 10.66 23.58 3.23
N GLY A 574 10.92 24.89 3.23
CA GLY A 574 10.25 25.90 4.04
C GLY A 574 10.76 26.03 5.49
N ILE A 575 11.81 25.29 5.86
CA ILE A 575 12.44 25.39 7.19
C ILE A 575 13.79 26.09 7.07
N ASP A 576 14.04 27.01 8.00
CA ASP A 576 15.29 27.75 8.07
C ASP A 576 16.48 26.83 8.44
N ALA A 577 17.55 26.88 7.66
CA ALA A 577 18.78 26.14 7.93
C ALA A 577 19.42 26.51 9.28
N THR A 578 19.29 27.77 9.72
CA THR A 578 19.76 28.22 11.05
C THR A 578 18.99 27.57 12.18
N TRP A 579 17.68 27.31 11.99
CA TRP A 579 16.87 26.55 12.95
C TRP A 579 17.33 25.11 13.03
N LEU A 580 17.59 24.46 11.88
CA LEU A 580 18.10 23.08 11.84
C LEU A 580 19.44 22.94 12.56
N ARG A 581 20.38 23.89 12.37
CA ARG A 581 21.67 23.91 13.11
C ARG A 581 21.46 24.10 14.61
N ARG A 582 20.57 25.02 15.00
CA ARG A 582 20.23 25.22 16.42
C ARG A 582 19.68 23.94 17.06
N GLU A 583 18.83 23.20 16.35
CA GLU A 583 18.32 21.92 16.84
C GLU A 583 19.41 20.84 16.93
N LEU A 584 20.38 20.82 16.01
CA LEU A 584 21.56 19.95 16.11
C LEU A 584 22.37 20.26 17.38
N HIS A 585 22.64 21.54 17.67
CA HIS A 585 23.39 21.95 18.87
C HIS A 585 22.62 21.61 20.15
N ARG A 586 21.30 21.80 20.16
CA ARG A 586 20.44 21.36 21.27
C ARG A 586 20.48 19.84 21.46
N ALA A 587 20.50 19.07 20.38
CA ALA A 587 20.65 17.61 20.46
C ALA A 587 21.99 17.22 21.10
N GLN A 588 23.09 17.88 20.73
CA GLN A 588 24.40 17.67 21.34
C GLN A 588 24.39 17.98 22.84
N ALA A 589 23.67 19.03 23.25
CA ALA A 589 23.50 19.41 24.65
C ALA A 589 22.48 18.55 25.42
N GLY A 590 21.69 17.71 24.74
CA GLY A 590 20.58 16.95 25.35
C GLY A 590 19.38 17.81 25.73
N GLU A 591 19.23 19.00 25.12
CA GLU A 591 18.15 19.94 25.40
C GLU A 591 16.90 19.64 24.56
N LEU A 592 15.73 19.77 25.20
CA LEU A 592 14.44 19.67 24.52
C LEU A 592 14.05 20.97 23.83
N THR A 593 13.29 20.85 22.76
CA THR A 593 12.56 21.95 22.13
C THR A 593 11.07 21.65 22.25
N PRO A 594 10.33 22.40 23.09
CA PRO A 594 8.90 22.18 23.29
C PRO A 594 8.11 22.29 21.99
N ASP A 595 7.00 21.57 21.91
CA ASP A 595 6.06 21.70 20.80
C ASP A 595 5.50 23.13 20.77
N CYS A 596 5.51 23.77 19.59
CA CYS A 596 4.96 25.12 19.43
C CYS A 596 3.43 25.15 19.50
N ARG A 597 2.76 23.99 19.45
CA ARG A 597 1.33 23.89 19.77
C ARG A 597 1.10 24.18 21.25
N GLY A 598 0.33 25.22 21.55
CA GLY A 598 0.01 25.61 22.93
C GLY A 598 1.17 26.26 23.70
N ASN A 599 2.35 26.39 23.10
CA ASN A 599 3.51 27.10 23.66
C ASN A 599 3.97 28.22 22.71
N ALA A 600 5.08 28.89 23.05
CA ALA A 600 5.70 29.88 22.18
C ALA A 600 6.22 29.24 20.88
N CYS A 601 6.12 29.99 19.77
CA CYS A 601 6.64 29.55 18.47
C CYS A 601 8.15 29.24 18.54
N SER A 602 8.56 28.09 18.01
CA SER A 602 9.97 27.67 17.94
C SER A 602 10.78 28.36 16.83
N ALA A 603 10.14 29.26 16.07
CA ALA A 603 10.70 30.05 14.99
C ALA A 603 11.46 29.21 13.94
N CYS A 604 10.81 28.14 13.43
CA CYS A 604 11.38 27.27 12.40
C CYS A 604 11.42 27.87 10.98
N GLY A 605 10.92 29.10 10.79
CA GLY A 605 10.87 29.78 9.50
C GLY A 605 9.54 29.61 8.75
N VAL A 606 8.70 28.65 9.14
CA VAL A 606 7.42 28.37 8.47
C VAL A 606 6.37 29.46 8.78
N CYS A 607 6.11 29.72 10.06
CA CYS A 607 5.08 30.67 10.47
C CYS A 607 5.58 32.12 10.36
N GLY A 608 4.83 32.99 9.68
CA GLY A 608 5.16 34.42 9.56
C GLY A 608 6.39 34.73 8.69
N GLY A 609 6.86 33.75 7.91
CA GLY A 609 7.88 33.96 6.88
C GLY A 609 7.38 34.80 5.70
N ALA A 610 8.20 34.94 4.66
CA ALA A 610 7.91 35.80 3.50
C ALA A 610 6.58 35.48 2.80
N ASP A 611 6.09 34.25 2.93
CA ASP A 611 4.83 33.78 2.31
C ASP A 611 3.61 33.88 3.24
N GLY A 612 3.80 34.31 4.49
CA GLY A 612 2.71 34.51 5.45
C GLY A 612 2.02 33.24 5.96
N TRP A 613 2.58 32.04 5.71
CA TRP A 613 2.00 30.79 6.22
C TRP A 613 1.85 30.80 7.74
N GLN A 614 0.81 30.10 8.21
CA GLN A 614 0.58 29.81 9.62
C GLN A 614 0.06 28.39 9.77
N CYS A 615 0.42 27.70 10.86
CA CYS A 615 -0.23 26.44 11.19
C CYS A 615 -1.72 26.70 11.47
N SER A 616 -2.61 25.94 10.83
CA SER A 616 -4.06 26.04 11.01
C SER A 616 -4.58 24.83 11.79
N TYR A 617 -5.41 25.12 12.79
CA TYR A 617 -5.98 24.13 13.69
C TYR A 617 -7.50 24.13 13.55
N ALA A 618 -8.10 22.94 13.59
CA ALA A 618 -9.53 22.77 13.64
C ALA A 618 -10.09 23.36 14.93
N LYS A 619 -11.33 23.86 14.87
CA LYS A 619 -12.02 24.39 16.04
C LYS A 619 -12.34 23.24 17.00
N ALA A 620 -11.64 23.17 18.14
CA ALA A 620 -11.92 22.21 19.18
C ALA A 620 -13.35 22.37 19.73
N ARG A 621 -14.15 21.30 19.68
CA ARG A 621 -15.52 21.27 20.22
C ARG A 621 -15.53 20.67 21.62
N PRO A 622 -16.46 21.10 22.50
CA PRO A 622 -16.66 20.43 23.78
C PRO A 622 -17.18 19.01 23.54
N LEU A 623 -16.74 18.05 24.34
CA LEU A 623 -17.25 16.69 24.30
C LEU A 623 -18.72 16.69 24.75
N ALA A 624 -19.63 16.33 23.85
CA ALA A 624 -21.03 16.13 24.19
C ALA A 624 -21.21 14.82 24.96
N VAL A 625 -22.27 14.74 25.79
CA VAL A 625 -22.66 13.46 26.41
C VAL A 625 -23.09 12.52 25.28
N PRO A 626 -22.52 11.30 25.18
CA PRO A 626 -22.85 10.39 24.10
C PRO A 626 -24.34 10.07 24.12
N ALA A 627 -25.01 10.24 22.97
CA ALA A 627 -26.36 9.73 22.79
C ALA A 627 -26.35 8.20 22.93
N SER A 628 -27.41 7.61 23.49
CA SER A 628 -27.52 6.16 23.61
C SER A 628 -27.33 5.51 22.25
N ARG A 629 -26.36 4.60 22.13
CA ARG A 629 -26.06 3.90 20.88
C ARG A 629 -27.31 3.18 20.38
N GLN A 630 -27.68 3.41 19.13
CA GLN A 630 -28.68 2.57 18.48
C GLN A 630 -28.07 1.18 18.30
N SER A 631 -28.78 0.15 18.75
CA SER A 631 -28.46 -1.24 18.44
C SER A 631 -28.45 -1.44 16.92
N LEU A 632 -27.63 -2.36 16.42
CA LEU A 632 -27.67 -2.79 15.03
C LEU A 632 -29.14 -3.05 14.62
N PRO A 633 -29.60 -2.58 13.45
CA PRO A 633 -30.94 -2.86 12.96
C PRO A 633 -31.20 -4.37 12.91
N GLY A 634 -32.38 -4.83 13.36
CA GLY A 634 -32.85 -6.21 13.17
C GLY A 634 -32.77 -7.15 14.38
N SER A 635 -32.67 -6.64 15.62
CA SER A 635 -32.69 -7.49 16.82
C SER A 635 -34.09 -7.98 17.24
N GLY A 636 -35.08 -8.00 16.35
CA GLY A 636 -36.48 -8.24 16.69
C GLY A 636 -37.29 -9.12 15.74
N ASP A 637 -36.88 -9.29 14.48
CA ASP A 637 -37.59 -10.08 13.47
C ASP A 637 -36.91 -11.45 13.24
N GLU A 638 -37.65 -12.42 12.68
CA GLU A 638 -37.07 -13.72 12.33
C GLU A 638 -36.09 -13.57 11.14
N PRO A 639 -34.85 -14.09 11.25
CA PRO A 639 -33.88 -13.98 10.17
C PRO A 639 -34.30 -14.84 8.99
N SER A 640 -34.12 -14.31 7.78
CA SER A 640 -34.38 -15.05 6.54
C SER A 640 -33.09 -15.44 5.84
N ARG A 641 -33.13 -16.56 5.12
CA ARG A 641 -31.97 -17.10 4.40
C ARG A 641 -32.32 -17.35 2.94
N TRP A 642 -31.43 -16.91 2.06
CA TRP A 642 -31.63 -16.96 0.62
C TRP A 642 -30.42 -17.60 -0.04
N ARG A 643 -30.64 -18.58 -0.90
CA ARG A 643 -29.61 -19.14 -1.78
C ARG A 643 -29.56 -18.33 -3.07
N CYS A 644 -28.37 -17.89 -3.42
CA CYS A 644 -28.10 -17.09 -4.60
C CYS A 644 -27.15 -17.84 -5.52
N ARG A 645 -27.41 -17.76 -6.82
CA ARG A 645 -26.49 -18.23 -7.86
C ARG A 645 -25.85 -17.00 -8.53
N LEU A 646 -24.53 -16.98 -8.57
CA LEU A 646 -23.72 -15.89 -9.09
C LEU A 646 -22.93 -16.34 -10.31
N ALA A 647 -22.75 -15.42 -11.26
CA ALA A 647 -21.75 -15.53 -12.32
C ALA A 647 -20.49 -14.75 -11.96
N VAL A 648 -19.33 -15.33 -12.24
CA VAL A 648 -17.99 -14.74 -12.15
C VAL A 648 -17.38 -14.75 -13.54
N THR A 649 -17.08 -13.58 -14.09
CA THR A 649 -16.65 -13.40 -15.48
C THR A 649 -15.63 -12.27 -15.60
N GLY A 650 -14.99 -12.16 -16.76
CA GLY A 650 -14.04 -11.09 -17.04
C GLY A 650 -12.85 -11.12 -16.08
N THR A 651 -12.45 -9.95 -15.57
CA THR A 651 -11.28 -9.83 -14.68
C THR A 651 -11.50 -10.49 -13.32
N MET A 652 -12.75 -10.61 -12.86
CA MET A 652 -13.11 -11.26 -11.59
C MET A 652 -12.75 -12.75 -11.55
N ALA A 653 -12.63 -13.41 -12.71
CA ALA A 653 -12.18 -14.80 -12.81
C ALA A 653 -10.74 -15.01 -12.31
N TRP A 654 -9.92 -13.96 -12.28
CA TRP A 654 -8.52 -14.03 -11.79
C TRP A 654 -8.40 -13.90 -10.28
N LEU A 655 -9.50 -13.67 -9.57
CA LEU A 655 -9.49 -13.53 -8.12
C LEU A 655 -9.39 -14.87 -7.42
N SER A 656 -8.66 -14.85 -6.30
CA SER A 656 -8.77 -15.94 -5.34
C SER A 656 -10.18 -15.97 -4.74
N HIS A 657 -10.59 -17.13 -4.22
CA HIS A 657 -11.86 -17.24 -3.51
C HIS A 657 -11.99 -16.23 -2.35
N LEU A 658 -10.88 -15.89 -1.68
CA LEU A 658 -10.88 -14.91 -0.59
C LEU A 658 -11.13 -13.48 -1.08
N ASP A 659 -10.53 -13.11 -2.21
CA ASP A 659 -10.72 -11.79 -2.81
C ASP A 659 -12.14 -11.64 -3.36
N LEU A 660 -12.65 -12.66 -4.06
CA LEU A 660 -14.04 -12.70 -4.54
C LEU A 660 -15.04 -12.54 -3.39
N ARG A 661 -14.78 -13.23 -2.27
CA ARG A 661 -15.58 -13.07 -1.04
C ARG A 661 -15.53 -11.64 -0.53
N GLY A 662 -14.35 -11.04 -0.46
CA GLY A 662 -14.18 -9.64 -0.06
C GLY A 662 -14.96 -8.67 -0.96
N SER A 663 -14.96 -8.90 -2.28
CA SER A 663 -15.73 -8.10 -3.24
C SER A 663 -17.24 -8.20 -3.02
N LEU A 664 -17.77 -9.40 -2.77
CA LEU A 664 -19.19 -9.61 -2.46
C LEU A 664 -19.57 -8.98 -1.11
N GLU A 665 -18.76 -9.16 -0.07
CA GLU A 665 -19.01 -8.56 1.24
C GLU A 665 -19.07 -7.02 1.16
N LYS A 666 -18.15 -6.40 0.43
CA LYS A 666 -18.20 -4.95 0.16
C LYS A 666 -19.47 -4.58 -0.63
N ALA A 667 -19.91 -5.40 -1.59
CA ALA A 667 -21.12 -5.17 -2.36
C ALA A 667 -22.40 -5.21 -1.50
N LEU A 668 -22.49 -6.19 -0.62
CA LEU A 668 -23.59 -6.32 0.32
C LEU A 668 -23.67 -5.13 1.28
N ARG A 669 -22.53 -4.69 1.84
CA ARG A 669 -22.53 -3.54 2.75
C ARG A 669 -22.99 -2.24 2.08
N ARG A 670 -22.64 -2.03 0.80
CA ARG A 670 -23.07 -0.84 0.04
C ARG A 670 -24.46 -0.94 -0.59
N SER A 671 -25.10 -2.12 -0.59
CA SER A 671 -26.43 -2.28 -1.20
C SER A 671 -27.58 -1.83 -0.28
N GLY A 672 -27.30 -1.47 0.98
CA GLY A 672 -28.30 -1.01 1.95
C GLY A 672 -29.28 -2.10 2.41
N LEU A 673 -28.93 -3.38 2.23
CA LEU A 673 -29.78 -4.51 2.61
C LEU A 673 -29.73 -4.78 4.12
N PRO A 674 -30.78 -5.40 4.71
CA PRO A 674 -30.82 -5.73 6.13
C PRO A 674 -29.93 -6.94 6.44
N LEU A 675 -28.60 -6.78 6.39
CA LEU A 675 -27.65 -7.89 6.54
C LEU A 675 -27.61 -8.44 7.98
N ALA A 676 -27.57 -9.76 8.12
CA ALA A 676 -27.35 -10.40 9.42
C ALA A 676 -25.86 -10.54 9.74
N TYR A 677 -25.52 -10.39 11.03
CA TYR A 677 -24.16 -10.49 11.54
C TYR A 677 -24.04 -11.56 12.63
N SER A 678 -22.86 -12.17 12.75
CA SER A 678 -22.55 -13.11 13.82
C SER A 678 -22.51 -12.42 15.19
N GLN A 679 -22.87 -13.16 16.24
CA GLN A 679 -22.74 -12.68 17.62
C GLN A 679 -21.28 -12.78 18.10
N GLY A 680 -20.83 -11.79 18.88
CA GLY A 680 -19.49 -11.77 19.49
C GLY A 680 -18.74 -10.47 19.24
N PHE A 681 -17.47 -10.44 19.66
CA PHE A 681 -16.65 -9.24 19.57
C PHE A 681 -16.38 -8.80 18.12
N ASN A 682 -16.26 -9.72 17.16
CA ASN A 682 -16.14 -9.40 15.73
C ASN A 682 -17.37 -9.91 14.95
N PRO A 683 -18.42 -9.09 14.79
CA PRO A 683 -19.56 -9.45 13.96
C PRO A 683 -19.12 -9.52 12.50
N HIS A 684 -19.26 -10.71 11.91
CA HIS A 684 -19.06 -10.93 10.48
C HIS A 684 -20.40 -11.19 9.80
N LEU A 685 -20.52 -10.81 8.54
CA LEU A 685 -21.69 -11.13 7.73
C LEU A 685 -21.94 -12.63 7.75
N LEU A 686 -23.20 -13.01 8.01
CA LEU A 686 -23.63 -14.41 7.97
C LEU A 686 -23.81 -14.84 6.51
N ILE A 687 -22.70 -15.29 5.92
CA ILE A 687 -22.61 -15.75 4.53
C ILE A 687 -22.05 -17.17 4.52
N SER A 688 -22.67 -18.08 3.76
CA SER A 688 -22.17 -19.44 3.53
C SER A 688 -21.85 -19.64 2.06
N TRP A 689 -20.63 -20.05 1.73
CA TRP A 689 -20.19 -20.24 0.36
C TRP A 689 -20.32 -21.71 -0.08
N GLY A 690 -20.59 -21.91 -1.36
CA GLY A 690 -20.33 -23.16 -2.08
C GLY A 690 -18.86 -23.32 -2.46
N PRO A 691 -18.50 -24.44 -3.14
CA PRO A 691 -17.13 -24.81 -3.51
C PRO A 691 -16.22 -23.66 -3.89
N ALA A 692 -15.03 -23.60 -3.27
CA ALA A 692 -14.07 -22.52 -3.50
C ALA A 692 -13.84 -22.31 -5.00
N HIS A 693 -13.90 -21.05 -5.42
CA HIS A 693 -13.69 -20.63 -6.79
C HIS A 693 -12.19 -20.73 -7.16
N PRO A 694 -11.81 -21.51 -8.18
CA PRO A 694 -10.44 -21.58 -8.67
C PRO A 694 -10.04 -20.30 -9.43
N VAL A 695 -8.80 -19.84 -9.24
CA VAL A 695 -8.23 -18.71 -9.99
C VAL A 695 -8.15 -19.04 -11.49
N GLY A 696 -8.51 -18.07 -12.33
CA GLY A 696 -8.52 -18.17 -13.79
C GLY A 696 -9.76 -18.85 -14.37
N LEU A 697 -10.78 -19.13 -13.55
CA LEU A 697 -11.99 -19.83 -13.96
C LEU A 697 -13.16 -18.84 -14.10
N SER A 698 -13.81 -18.78 -15.25
CA SER A 698 -15.13 -18.15 -15.32
C SER A 698 -16.20 -19.10 -14.78
N SER A 699 -17.33 -18.59 -14.29
CA SER A 699 -18.37 -19.44 -13.71
C SER A 699 -19.73 -18.80 -13.85
N ASP A 700 -20.77 -19.60 -14.06
CA ASP A 700 -22.19 -19.21 -13.95
C ASP A 700 -22.89 -19.92 -12.78
N SER A 701 -22.11 -20.61 -11.96
CA SER A 701 -22.58 -21.60 -11.00
C SER A 701 -21.90 -21.44 -9.64
N GLU A 702 -21.65 -20.19 -9.22
CA GLU A 702 -21.19 -19.90 -7.85
C GLU A 702 -22.39 -19.77 -6.91
N TYR A 703 -22.48 -20.63 -5.91
CA TYR A 703 -23.59 -20.60 -4.95
C TYR A 703 -23.17 -19.93 -3.64
N VAL A 704 -24.03 -19.06 -3.13
CA VAL A 704 -23.86 -18.41 -1.84
C VAL A 704 -25.19 -18.34 -1.11
N ASP A 705 -25.20 -18.69 0.17
CA ASP A 705 -26.35 -18.45 1.03
C ASP A 705 -26.12 -17.16 1.81
N LEU A 706 -27.05 -16.22 1.66
CA LEU A 706 -27.10 -14.94 2.36
C LEU A 706 -28.13 -15.03 3.48
N THR A 707 -27.76 -14.57 4.67
CA THR A 707 -28.69 -14.41 5.79
C THR A 707 -28.98 -12.93 6.02
N PHE A 708 -30.26 -12.57 6.05
CA PHE A 708 -30.74 -11.24 6.37
C PHE A 708 -31.30 -11.19 7.79
N ALA A 709 -31.16 -10.03 8.44
CA ALA A 709 -31.65 -9.80 9.80
C ALA A 709 -33.18 -9.72 9.87
N ALA A 710 -33.82 -9.39 8.75
CA ALA A 710 -35.25 -9.43 8.52
C ALA A 710 -35.50 -9.79 7.04
N ASP A 711 -36.72 -10.18 6.69
CA ASP A 711 -37.08 -10.39 5.29
C ASP A 711 -36.83 -9.12 4.46
N PRO A 712 -35.97 -9.20 3.42
CA PRO A 712 -35.67 -8.04 2.61
C PRO A 712 -36.85 -7.70 1.70
N ASP A 713 -36.96 -6.42 1.32
CA ASP A 713 -37.95 -5.96 0.33
C ASP A 713 -37.85 -6.75 -0.98
N HIS A 714 -38.95 -6.86 -1.72
CA HIS A 714 -38.99 -7.65 -2.97
C HIS A 714 -37.96 -7.21 -4.03
N ASP A 715 -37.53 -5.94 -4.00
CA ASP A 715 -36.56 -5.35 -4.93
C ASP A 715 -35.09 -5.59 -4.52
N TRP A 716 -34.83 -6.32 -3.44
CA TRP A 716 -33.47 -6.57 -2.95
C TRP A 716 -32.51 -7.17 -3.99
N PRO A 717 -32.93 -8.06 -4.93
CA PRO A 717 -32.03 -8.58 -5.95
C PRO A 717 -31.53 -7.45 -6.86
N ASP A 718 -32.35 -6.45 -7.16
CA ASP A 718 -31.97 -5.31 -7.98
C ASP A 718 -31.04 -4.36 -7.23
N LYS A 719 -31.29 -4.14 -5.93
CA LYS A 719 -30.36 -3.40 -5.05
C LYS A 719 -28.99 -4.07 -5.01
N LEU A 720 -28.94 -5.40 -4.91
CA LEU A 720 -27.67 -6.13 -4.95
C LEU A 720 -27.01 -6.05 -6.33
N ARG A 721 -27.76 -6.27 -7.43
CA ARG A 721 -27.23 -6.16 -8.80
C ARG A 721 -26.59 -4.81 -9.07
N ALA A 722 -27.21 -3.72 -8.62
CA ALA A 722 -26.66 -2.37 -8.76
C ALA A 722 -25.38 -2.14 -7.95
N ALA A 723 -25.20 -2.88 -6.86
CA ALA A 723 -24.02 -2.79 -6.00
C ALA A 723 -22.88 -3.71 -6.44
N LEU A 724 -23.12 -4.76 -7.22
CA LEU A 724 -22.09 -5.72 -7.61
C LEU A 724 -21.06 -5.09 -8.57
N PRO A 725 -19.77 -5.47 -8.44
CA PRO A 725 -18.75 -5.00 -9.36
C PRO A 725 -18.89 -5.66 -10.75
N PRO A 726 -18.40 -5.01 -11.83
CA PRO A 726 -18.31 -5.63 -13.15
C PRO A 726 -17.67 -7.02 -13.07
N GLY A 727 -18.26 -7.99 -13.77
CA GLY A 727 -17.80 -9.37 -13.76
C GLY A 727 -18.41 -10.25 -12.66
N LEU A 728 -19.09 -9.69 -11.66
CA LEU A 728 -19.87 -10.44 -10.67
C LEU A 728 -21.37 -10.16 -10.85
N ALA A 729 -22.17 -11.18 -11.17
CA ALA A 729 -23.59 -10.99 -11.47
C ALA A 729 -24.49 -11.93 -10.67
N LEU A 730 -25.59 -11.39 -10.13
CA LEU A 730 -26.65 -12.18 -9.48
C LEU A 730 -27.60 -12.74 -10.54
N LEU A 731 -27.59 -14.06 -10.71
CA LEU A 731 -28.40 -14.77 -11.69
C LEU A 731 -29.76 -15.15 -11.12
N GLU A 732 -29.75 -15.89 -10.01
CA GLU A 732 -30.96 -16.45 -9.39
C GLU A 732 -30.93 -16.33 -7.88
N THR A 733 -32.12 -16.31 -7.29
CA THR A 733 -32.34 -16.32 -5.84
C THR A 733 -33.49 -17.27 -5.49
N ARG A 734 -33.34 -18.04 -4.41
CA ARG A 734 -34.45 -18.81 -3.81
C ARG A 734 -34.43 -18.69 -2.28
N PRO A 735 -35.59 -18.58 -1.62
CA PRO A 735 -35.65 -18.66 -0.17
C PRO A 735 -35.32 -20.09 0.28
N ILE A 736 -34.58 -20.22 1.38
CA ILE A 736 -34.20 -21.51 1.97
C ILE A 736 -34.49 -21.53 3.47
N THR A 737 -34.67 -22.72 4.04
CA THR A 737 -34.86 -22.84 5.49
C THR A 737 -33.52 -22.72 6.23
N LEU A 738 -33.58 -22.28 7.49
CA LEU A 738 -32.38 -22.21 8.35
C LEU A 738 -31.73 -23.59 8.60
N GLN A 739 -32.46 -24.68 8.34
CA GLN A 739 -32.05 -26.06 8.58
C GLN A 739 -31.40 -26.72 7.36
N GLU A 740 -31.39 -26.07 6.19
CA GLU A 740 -30.70 -26.60 5.01
C GLU A 740 -29.20 -26.78 5.28
N ARG A 741 -28.66 -27.91 4.78
CA ARG A 741 -27.26 -28.29 4.90
C ARG A 741 -26.36 -27.22 4.25
N ALA A 742 -25.21 -26.95 4.87
CA ALA A 742 -24.25 -25.98 4.33
C ALA A 742 -23.80 -26.36 2.90
N LEU A 743 -23.73 -25.37 2.01
CA LEU A 743 -23.38 -25.54 0.59
C LEU A 743 -22.09 -26.35 0.38
N MET A 744 -21.02 -26.01 1.12
CA MET A 744 -19.75 -26.77 1.15
C MET A 744 -19.93 -28.29 1.32
N ALA A 745 -20.85 -28.69 2.18
CA ALA A 745 -21.06 -30.09 2.52
C ALA A 745 -22.09 -30.77 1.60
N ALA A 746 -22.94 -29.99 0.94
CA ALA A 746 -24.00 -30.50 0.08
C ALA A 746 -23.52 -30.72 -1.35
N ILE A 747 -22.79 -29.76 -1.92
CA ILE A 747 -22.31 -29.83 -3.31
C ILE A 747 -21.17 -30.84 -3.42
N ASN A 748 -21.34 -31.84 -4.26
CA ASN A 748 -20.39 -32.95 -4.41
C ASN A 748 -20.05 -33.28 -5.87
N GLN A 749 -20.51 -32.47 -6.83
CA GLN A 749 -20.21 -32.60 -8.25
C GLN A 749 -20.13 -31.22 -8.92
N ALA A 750 -19.24 -31.08 -9.90
CA ALA A 750 -19.11 -29.87 -10.71
C ALA A 750 -18.84 -30.22 -12.18
N GLN A 751 -19.35 -29.37 -13.07
CA GLN A 751 -19.17 -29.47 -14.53
C GLN A 751 -18.30 -28.33 -15.01
N TYR A 752 -17.28 -28.69 -15.80
CA TYR A 752 -16.29 -27.77 -16.33
C TYR A 752 -16.24 -27.86 -17.85
N GLU A 753 -15.89 -26.73 -18.46
CA GLU A 753 -15.70 -26.58 -19.89
C GLU A 753 -14.33 -25.92 -20.11
N LEU A 754 -13.51 -26.50 -20.97
CA LEU A 754 -12.22 -25.97 -21.40
C LEU A 754 -12.28 -25.66 -22.90
N ASP A 755 -12.02 -24.42 -23.30
CA ASP A 755 -11.93 -24.04 -24.71
C ASP A 755 -10.47 -23.78 -25.08
N PHE A 756 -9.95 -24.57 -26.01
CA PHE A 756 -8.58 -24.46 -26.52
C PHE A 756 -8.51 -23.67 -27.85
N GLY A 757 -9.61 -23.02 -28.24
CA GLY A 757 -9.67 -22.23 -29.47
C GLY A 757 -9.57 -23.09 -30.72
N GLN A 758 -8.50 -22.92 -31.52
CA GLN A 758 -8.30 -23.66 -32.77
C GLN A 758 -7.45 -24.93 -32.61
N ALA A 759 -7.47 -25.55 -31.44
CA ALA A 759 -6.75 -26.80 -31.21
C ALA A 759 -7.25 -27.93 -32.12
N ASP A 760 -6.32 -28.83 -32.50
CA ASP A 760 -6.62 -29.98 -33.34
C ASP A 760 -7.56 -30.95 -32.61
N ALA A 761 -8.71 -31.24 -33.23
CA ALA A 761 -9.73 -32.11 -32.67
C ALA A 761 -9.24 -33.55 -32.46
N GLU A 762 -8.39 -34.07 -33.34
CA GLU A 762 -7.88 -35.44 -33.26
C GLU A 762 -6.91 -35.60 -32.09
N ILE A 763 -6.06 -34.59 -31.87
CA ILE A 763 -5.15 -34.54 -30.71
C ILE A 763 -5.94 -34.52 -29.40
N LEU A 764 -6.97 -33.67 -29.31
CA LEU A 764 -7.83 -33.59 -28.13
C LEU A 764 -8.59 -34.90 -27.88
N ASP A 765 -9.19 -35.48 -28.91
CA ASP A 765 -9.93 -36.75 -28.81
C ASP A 765 -8.99 -37.88 -28.34
N GLN A 766 -7.75 -37.92 -28.84
CA GLN A 766 -6.75 -38.89 -28.40
C GLN A 766 -6.32 -38.66 -26.94
N ALA A 767 -6.08 -37.41 -26.53
CA ALA A 767 -5.71 -37.09 -25.15
C ALA A 767 -6.83 -37.45 -24.16
N ILE A 768 -8.10 -37.17 -24.50
CA ILE A 768 -9.28 -37.56 -23.72
C ILE A 768 -9.33 -39.09 -23.58
N ALA A 769 -9.17 -39.83 -24.69
CA ALA A 769 -9.20 -41.29 -24.66
C ALA A 769 -8.09 -41.88 -23.77
N VAL A 770 -6.87 -41.32 -23.85
CA VAL A 770 -5.73 -41.73 -23.00
C VAL A 770 -6.02 -41.46 -21.53
N PHE A 771 -6.53 -40.28 -21.20
CA PHE A 771 -6.87 -39.93 -19.82
C PHE A 771 -7.97 -40.82 -19.25
N LEU A 772 -9.06 -41.05 -20.00
CA LEU A 772 -10.18 -41.87 -19.55
C LEU A 772 -9.81 -43.35 -19.40
N ALA A 773 -8.91 -43.87 -20.24
CA ALA A 773 -8.43 -45.26 -20.16
C ALA A 773 -7.46 -45.50 -18.98
N ALA A 774 -6.83 -44.44 -18.45
CA ALA A 774 -5.94 -44.56 -17.30
C ALA A 774 -6.72 -44.98 -16.04
N LYS A 775 -6.13 -45.88 -15.24
CA LYS A 775 -6.67 -46.26 -13.92
C LYS A 775 -6.34 -45.25 -12.82
N SER A 776 -5.26 -44.50 -13.01
CA SER A 776 -4.70 -43.56 -12.05
C SER A 776 -3.98 -42.45 -12.82
N TRP A 777 -4.09 -41.21 -12.34
CA TRP A 777 -3.37 -40.06 -12.86
C TRP A 777 -2.89 -39.17 -11.71
N PRO A 778 -1.70 -39.44 -11.15
CA PRO A 778 -1.14 -38.66 -10.05
C PRO A 778 -0.69 -37.27 -10.52
N VAL A 779 -1.05 -36.24 -9.74
CA VAL A 779 -0.57 -34.87 -9.92
C VAL A 779 0.04 -34.36 -8.61
N MET A 780 1.08 -33.55 -8.73
CA MET A 780 1.73 -32.93 -7.57
C MET A 780 1.06 -31.61 -7.21
N ARG A 781 0.57 -31.50 -5.98
CA ARG A 781 -0.04 -30.27 -5.45
C ARG A 781 0.82 -29.69 -4.34
N ARG A 782 1.02 -28.37 -4.31
CA ARG A 782 1.61 -27.68 -3.15
C ARG A 782 0.60 -27.67 -2.00
N GLY A 783 0.94 -28.30 -0.89
CA GLY A 783 0.21 -28.24 0.37
C GLY A 783 0.94 -27.43 1.43
N SER A 784 0.28 -27.16 2.56
CA SER A 784 0.85 -26.42 3.69
C SER A 784 2.05 -27.10 4.36
N ARG A 785 2.29 -28.39 4.09
CA ARG A 785 3.42 -29.19 4.58
C ARG A 785 4.40 -29.58 3.47
N GLY A 786 4.33 -28.91 2.31
CA GLY A 786 5.11 -29.25 1.12
C GLY A 786 4.29 -29.94 0.03
N PRO A 787 4.95 -30.41 -1.04
CA PRO A 787 4.28 -31.04 -2.17
C PRO A 787 3.65 -32.37 -1.77
N LYS A 788 2.42 -32.61 -2.22
CA LYS A 788 1.62 -33.82 -1.99
C LYS A 788 1.14 -34.36 -3.34
N GLU A 789 1.35 -35.65 -3.55
CA GLU A 789 0.79 -36.36 -4.70
C GLU A 789 -0.70 -36.67 -4.47
N VAL A 790 -1.51 -36.45 -5.49
CA VAL A 790 -2.96 -36.68 -5.49
C VAL A 790 -3.35 -37.34 -6.80
N ASP A 791 -4.04 -38.47 -6.74
CA ASP A 791 -4.64 -39.09 -7.93
C ASP A 791 -5.99 -38.44 -8.26
N ILE A 792 -6.06 -37.77 -9.42
CA ILE A 792 -7.26 -37.04 -9.86
C ILE A 792 -8.18 -37.86 -10.77
N ARG A 793 -7.71 -39.00 -11.31
CA ARG A 793 -8.49 -39.78 -12.29
C ARG A 793 -9.80 -40.32 -11.71
N PRO A 794 -9.86 -40.87 -10.47
CA PRO A 794 -11.09 -41.40 -9.90
C PRO A 794 -12.18 -40.34 -9.69
N ALA A 795 -11.79 -39.06 -9.60
CA ALA A 795 -12.74 -37.97 -9.42
C ALA A 795 -13.43 -37.57 -10.74
N VAL A 796 -12.88 -37.90 -11.92
CA VAL A 796 -13.48 -37.57 -13.22
C VAL A 796 -14.50 -38.63 -13.62
N LEU A 797 -15.76 -38.21 -13.73
CA LEU A 797 -16.91 -39.08 -14.01
C LEU A 797 -17.18 -39.21 -15.50
N ASP A 798 -17.16 -38.10 -16.21
CA ASP A 798 -17.36 -38.02 -17.66
C ASP A 798 -16.41 -36.98 -18.25
N MET A 799 -16.02 -37.20 -19.50
CA MET A 799 -15.23 -36.25 -20.28
C MET A 799 -15.49 -36.45 -21.76
N ARG A 800 -15.82 -35.38 -22.47
CA ARG A 800 -16.14 -35.41 -23.89
C ARG A 800 -15.72 -34.12 -24.57
N ARG A 801 -15.45 -34.22 -25.86
CA ARG A 801 -15.23 -33.05 -26.72
C ARG A 801 -16.55 -32.58 -27.32
N GLU A 802 -16.78 -31.29 -27.28
CA GLU A 802 -17.86 -30.59 -27.97
C GLU A 802 -17.22 -29.52 -28.86
N GLN A 803 -17.07 -29.80 -30.16
CA GLN A 803 -16.36 -28.93 -31.10
C GLN A 803 -14.89 -28.68 -30.69
N SER A 804 -14.50 -27.44 -30.38
CA SER A 804 -13.17 -27.08 -29.87
C SER A 804 -13.04 -27.16 -28.34
N ARG A 805 -14.14 -27.54 -27.66
CA ARG A 805 -14.23 -27.52 -26.21
C ARG A 805 -14.18 -28.91 -25.62
N VAL A 806 -13.65 -29.02 -24.42
CA VAL A 806 -13.66 -30.25 -23.62
C VAL A 806 -14.53 -30.02 -22.40
N CYS A 807 -15.62 -30.76 -22.31
CA CYS A 807 -16.53 -30.76 -21.18
C CYS A 807 -16.20 -31.95 -20.29
N TYR A 808 -16.00 -31.72 -19.00
CA TYR A 808 -15.78 -32.80 -18.04
C TYR A 808 -16.56 -32.60 -16.76
N GLU A 809 -17.00 -33.70 -16.18
CA GLU A 809 -17.74 -33.74 -14.93
C GLU A 809 -16.89 -34.41 -13.86
N ALA A 810 -16.80 -33.80 -12.68
CA ALA A 810 -15.96 -34.30 -11.61
C ALA A 810 -16.65 -34.28 -10.25
N ARG A 811 -16.34 -35.30 -9.43
CA ARG A 811 -16.70 -35.34 -8.01
C ARG A 811 -15.89 -34.32 -7.23
N TRP A 812 -16.59 -33.60 -6.38
CA TRP A 812 -16.03 -32.61 -5.48
C TRP A 812 -15.83 -33.22 -4.10
N GLU A 813 -14.68 -33.89 -3.92
CA GLU A 813 -14.13 -34.24 -2.61
C GLU A 813 -12.85 -33.41 -2.42
N GLU A 814 -12.75 -32.66 -1.31
CA GLU A 814 -11.80 -31.54 -1.08
C GLU A 814 -10.32 -31.79 -1.42
N SER A 815 -9.89 -33.03 -1.63
CA SER A 815 -8.49 -33.35 -1.93
C SER A 815 -8.21 -33.89 -3.33
N ALA A 816 -9.18 -34.45 -4.06
CA ALA A 816 -8.95 -35.19 -5.31
C ALA A 816 -9.62 -34.61 -6.56
N ALA A 817 -10.46 -33.58 -6.43
CA ALA A 817 -11.14 -32.97 -7.59
C ALA A 817 -10.13 -32.37 -8.58
N PRO A 818 -10.15 -32.70 -9.89
CA PRO A 818 -9.26 -32.14 -10.90
C PRO A 818 -9.49 -30.62 -11.08
N ARG A 819 -8.40 -29.85 -11.11
CA ARG A 819 -8.46 -28.42 -11.40
C ARG A 819 -8.47 -28.19 -12.92
N PRO A 820 -9.19 -27.18 -13.43
CA PRO A 820 -9.17 -26.83 -14.85
C PRO A 820 -7.77 -26.67 -15.43
N ALA A 821 -6.84 -26.04 -14.70
CA ALA A 821 -5.44 -25.90 -15.12
C ALA A 821 -4.68 -27.22 -15.20
N GLU A 822 -4.91 -28.14 -14.26
CA GLU A 822 -4.32 -29.49 -14.29
C GLU A 822 -4.85 -30.23 -15.53
N MET A 823 -6.16 -30.13 -15.79
CA MET A 823 -6.78 -30.80 -16.92
C MET A 823 -6.32 -30.22 -18.26
N ALA A 824 -6.21 -28.90 -18.38
CA ALA A 824 -5.66 -28.26 -19.57
C ALA A 824 -4.21 -28.67 -19.83
N GLY A 825 -3.38 -28.73 -18.79
CA GLY A 825 -2.00 -29.21 -18.88
C GLY A 825 -1.87 -30.69 -19.26
N ILE A 826 -2.86 -31.52 -18.91
CA ILE A 826 -2.90 -32.94 -19.29
C ILE A 826 -3.33 -33.12 -20.73
N LEU A 827 -4.38 -32.41 -21.15
CA LEU A 827 -4.98 -32.57 -22.46
C LEU A 827 -4.13 -31.92 -23.56
N LEU A 828 -3.60 -30.73 -23.31
CA LEU A 828 -2.83 -29.98 -24.30
C LEU A 828 -1.76 -29.11 -23.61
N PRO A 829 -0.61 -29.71 -23.23
CA PRO A 829 0.43 -29.02 -22.49
C PRO A 829 0.90 -27.73 -23.17
N GLY A 830 0.90 -26.62 -22.43
CA GLY A 830 1.39 -25.32 -22.90
C GLY A 830 0.42 -24.53 -23.79
N ALA A 831 -0.72 -25.10 -24.15
CA ALA A 831 -1.74 -24.41 -24.94
C ALA A 831 -2.46 -23.32 -24.13
N ALA A 832 -2.88 -22.28 -24.85
CA ALA A 832 -3.82 -21.30 -24.33
C ALA A 832 -5.17 -21.98 -24.12
N TYR A 833 -5.84 -21.68 -23.02
CA TYR A 833 -7.20 -22.16 -22.79
C TYR A 833 -8.00 -21.12 -22.01
N GLN A 834 -9.31 -21.16 -22.20
CA GLN A 834 -10.28 -20.54 -21.30
C GLN A 834 -11.04 -21.64 -20.59
N ALA A 835 -11.41 -21.40 -19.33
CA ALA A 835 -12.13 -22.37 -18.53
C ALA A 835 -13.42 -21.77 -17.97
N TRP A 836 -14.48 -22.57 -17.94
CA TRP A 836 -15.74 -22.25 -17.29
C TRP A 836 -16.16 -23.36 -16.33
N ARG A 837 -16.75 -22.99 -15.21
CA ARG A 837 -17.61 -23.85 -14.40
C ARG A 837 -19.06 -23.58 -14.80
N ARG A 838 -19.69 -24.57 -15.42
CA ARG A 838 -21.04 -24.49 -16.03
C ARG A 838 -22.15 -25.04 -15.14
N GLY A 839 -21.77 -25.77 -14.10
CA GLY A 839 -22.74 -26.41 -13.23
C GLY A 839 -22.12 -26.90 -11.93
N MET A 840 -22.94 -26.92 -10.90
CA MET A 840 -22.70 -27.66 -9.66
C MET A 840 -23.94 -28.48 -9.33
N ALA A 841 -23.75 -29.63 -8.70
CA ALA A 841 -24.88 -30.48 -8.31
C ALA A 841 -24.67 -31.10 -6.93
N ILE A 842 -25.81 -31.40 -6.30
CA ILE A 842 -25.93 -32.27 -5.15
C ILE A 842 -26.39 -33.63 -5.68
N VAL A 843 -25.51 -34.63 -5.62
CA VAL A 843 -25.82 -36.01 -6.00
C VAL A 843 -26.09 -36.83 -4.76
N GLU A 844 -27.33 -37.25 -4.57
CA GLU A 844 -27.72 -38.18 -3.52
C GLU A 844 -28.36 -39.42 -4.12
N ARG A 845 -27.86 -40.60 -3.74
CA ARG A 845 -28.36 -41.90 -4.23
C ARG A 845 -28.41 -42.02 -5.77
N GLY A 846 -27.48 -41.37 -6.46
CA GLY A 846 -27.37 -41.39 -7.92
C GLY A 846 -28.29 -40.41 -8.66
N ILE A 847 -29.03 -39.56 -7.95
CA ILE A 847 -29.87 -38.51 -8.55
C ILE A 847 -29.15 -37.17 -8.36
N ALA A 848 -28.79 -36.52 -9.46
CA ALA A 848 -28.26 -35.16 -9.46
C ALA A 848 -29.40 -34.15 -9.37
N ARG A 849 -29.23 -33.13 -8.51
CA ARG A 849 -30.13 -31.99 -8.38
C ARG A 849 -29.32 -30.70 -8.29
N GLU A 850 -29.90 -29.60 -8.77
CA GLU A 850 -29.31 -28.28 -8.56
C GLU A 850 -29.29 -27.94 -7.05
N PRO A 851 -28.24 -27.27 -6.56
CA PRO A 851 -28.14 -26.79 -5.18
C PRO A 851 -29.20 -25.73 -4.86
#